data_AF-A0A5Q4BY39-F1
#
_entry.id   AF-A0A5Q4BY39-F1
#
_cell.length_a   1.000
_cell.length_b   1.000
_cell.length_c   1.000
_cell.angle_alpha   90.00
_cell.angle_beta   90.00
_cell.angle_gamma   90.00
#
_symmetry.space_group_name_H-M   'P 1'
#
loop_
_entity.id
_entity.type
_entity.pdbx_description
1 polymer ?
#
loop_
_entity_poly.entity_id
_entity_poly.type
_entity_poly.pdbx_seq_one_letter_code
_entity_poly.pdbx_strand_id
1 'polypeptide(L)'
;MKLLALLVALGIGAVAHPQPSDAASTLESRQTCSGPIESNPSTWWRAAIDHNGTAPTSSDPTFQYYRTAVQYGADNTGVRDSSDAFNFAIEAWTRTGNTVTTRPAYVYIPPGRYRIKKPIQMLVTTFLVGDALNPPVLIADPALGGQPVINGYDAHQGDGSATKNFLMAVRNVVVDTTEVGTGVPAVGIDWSVSQGCSLSNVKIRMPNFSSHVGITMNQGGSGILISDSQFEGGAIGIRVNGQQYQFKNLSFNGCNVGISMDSVYVAVVQGVTFANCNFGIDMGRNKTGVVSLVDSSVRACNAGVNNLVTGYGQNSLVIDNFQVTDATAVKSASDGSTLRAGSVAAGQTWVMGYVNSNNLQRGTTYPIERPTGLLSAGKYFTAPLPQYEKYAVDQFVSLKGDPQYPVYGDNNRDDGPNINAILQKYKGCKIIFVPQGVYLTKETIYVPPGTRLIGETLSIFNGIGSRWWNPDDPQPILKVGNPGETGVAQITDVTVEVGDVLQGATLVQVNMAGSKPGDVGIWSSVFRVGGTKHSITNTNCVGGNPAACKAAFALMHVTSTASAYLENVWGWVADHSLDTFGGAQNIAVGRGALIESTKPTWLVGTSFEHCVLYQYNLHEAQNIYISLEQTESAYWQGQGTPLRAPSPWTVKPAYGDPDFSNCAAQGQGNSDHCFRSWGHYMTGSSKIVIHGSALWAFFNGMNDNQWHNPQCENTGGVCMTNQAFADSAKSTYWFGLSTKSTTILLYDKTGGAVWEVYARDNPGSWGGVVAAYLRDSGA
;
A
#
# COMPACT_ATOMS: atom_id res chain seq x y z
N MET A 1 -79.25 -10.80 47.20
CA MET A 1 -80.39 -10.18 46.49
C MET A 1 -79.86 -9.73 45.14
N LYS A 2 -80.23 -10.38 44.01
CA LYS A 2 -81.24 -9.91 43.04
C LYS A 2 -81.05 -8.40 42.72
N LEU A 3 -80.93 -7.90 41.49
CA LEU A 3 -81.40 -8.37 40.20
C LEU A 3 -80.86 -7.44 39.07
N LEU A 4 -80.65 -8.02 37.88
CA LEU A 4 -80.97 -7.55 36.52
C LEU A 4 -80.34 -6.30 35.85
N ALA A 5 -80.05 -6.54 34.57
CA ALA A 5 -79.55 -5.72 33.48
C ALA A 5 -80.41 -4.53 33.03
N LEU A 6 -79.80 -3.57 32.31
CA LEU A 6 -80.24 -3.18 30.96
C LEU A 6 -79.15 -2.39 30.20
N LEU A 7 -78.86 -2.80 28.96
CA LEU A 7 -78.21 -2.01 27.92
C LEU A 7 -79.16 -0.86 27.48
N VAL A 8 -78.61 0.30 27.10
CA VAL A 8 -78.82 0.96 25.78
C VAL A 8 -77.75 2.04 25.59
N ALA A 9 -77.24 2.10 24.36
CA ALA A 9 -76.17 2.95 23.85
C ALA A 9 -76.55 4.43 23.70
N LEU A 10 -75.53 5.30 23.81
CA LEU A 10 -75.45 6.58 23.11
C LEU A 10 -73.98 6.94 22.94
N GLY A 11 -73.55 7.02 21.68
CA GLY A 11 -72.18 7.30 21.29
C GLY A 11 -71.80 8.77 21.44
N ILE A 12 -70.55 8.99 21.81
CA ILE A 12 -69.82 10.24 21.61
C ILE A 12 -68.42 9.85 21.12
N GLY A 13 -68.03 10.39 19.97
CA GLY A 13 -66.90 9.93 19.16
C GLY A 13 -65.53 10.14 19.81
N ALA A 14 -64.70 9.11 19.72
CA ALA A 14 -63.27 9.21 19.92
C ALA A 14 -62.60 9.58 18.58
N VAL A 15 -61.84 10.66 18.58
CA VAL A 15 -60.95 11.04 17.48
C VAL A 15 -59.79 10.05 17.47
N ALA A 16 -59.81 9.11 16.53
CA ALA A 16 -58.67 8.24 16.26
C ALA A 16 -57.61 9.05 15.49
N HIS A 17 -56.39 9.12 16.03
CA HIS A 17 -55.22 9.51 15.25
C HIS A 17 -55.05 8.55 14.06
N PRO A 18 -54.78 9.06 12.84
CA PRO A 18 -54.51 8.19 11.71
C PRO A 18 -53.22 7.41 11.99
N GLN A 19 -53.36 6.09 12.03
CA GLN A 19 -52.26 5.17 11.77
C GLN A 19 -51.60 5.57 10.43
N PRO A 20 -50.26 5.69 10.34
CA PRO A 20 -49.60 5.70 9.05
C PRO A 20 -49.88 4.35 8.38
N SER A 21 -50.69 4.39 7.35
CA SER A 21 -51.05 3.28 6.48
C SER A 21 -49.83 2.58 5.91
N ASP A 22 -49.95 1.26 5.76
CA ASP A 22 -49.13 0.35 4.98
C ASP A 22 -48.76 0.90 3.58
N ALA A 23 -47.69 1.70 3.54
CA ALA A 23 -47.05 2.19 2.33
C ALA A 23 -45.54 1.81 2.29
N ALA A 24 -45.18 0.73 2.99
CA ALA A 24 -43.79 0.27 3.14
C ALA A 24 -43.53 -1.15 2.61
N SER A 25 -44.42 -1.74 1.80
CA SER A 25 -44.27 -3.13 1.32
C SER A 25 -44.52 -3.36 -0.18
N THR A 26 -44.54 -2.31 -1.02
CA THR A 26 -44.66 -2.49 -2.48
C THR A 26 -43.52 -1.81 -3.22
N LEU A 27 -42.72 -2.66 -3.89
CA LEU A 27 -41.67 -2.39 -4.89
C LEU A 27 -40.23 -2.19 -4.39
N GLU A 28 -39.72 -3.12 -3.57
CA GLU A 28 -38.39 -3.68 -3.89
C GLU A 28 -38.55 -4.62 -5.09
N SER A 29 -38.78 -4.09 -6.29
CA SER A 29 -38.34 -4.83 -7.46
C SER A 29 -36.83 -4.92 -7.30
N ARG A 30 -36.31 -6.10 -6.95
CA ARG A 30 -34.89 -6.41 -7.17
C ARG A 30 -34.65 -6.07 -8.64
N GLN A 31 -34.01 -4.94 -8.91
CA GLN A 31 -33.57 -4.61 -10.24
C GLN A 31 -32.49 -5.65 -10.54
N THR A 32 -32.91 -6.77 -11.12
CA THR A 32 -32.01 -7.83 -11.56
C THR A 32 -31.32 -7.33 -12.81
N CYS A 33 -30.31 -6.50 -12.62
CA CYS A 33 -29.31 -6.24 -13.63
C CYS A 33 -28.40 -7.47 -13.71
N SER A 34 -27.92 -7.81 -14.89
CA SER A 34 -26.98 -8.92 -15.11
C SER A 34 -25.54 -8.61 -14.68
N GLY A 35 -25.36 -7.55 -13.89
CA GLY A 35 -24.08 -6.92 -13.58
C GLY A 35 -23.24 -6.52 -14.79
N PRO A 36 -22.04 -5.96 -14.53
CA PRO A 36 -21.07 -5.73 -15.58
C PRO A 36 -20.69 -7.07 -16.24
N ILE A 37 -20.75 -7.13 -17.57
CA ILE A 37 -20.41 -8.31 -18.37
C ILE A 37 -19.22 -7.93 -19.27
N GLU A 38 -18.22 -8.81 -19.34
CA GLU A 38 -17.11 -8.64 -20.28
C GLU A 38 -17.66 -8.54 -21.72
N SER A 39 -17.44 -7.39 -22.37
CA SER A 39 -17.87 -7.11 -23.74
C SER A 39 -16.70 -6.92 -24.71
N ASN A 40 -15.47 -6.85 -24.20
CA ASN A 40 -14.23 -6.67 -24.97
C ASN A 40 -14.32 -5.50 -25.97
N PRO A 41 -14.53 -4.25 -25.49
CA PRO A 41 -14.68 -3.10 -26.36
C PRO A 41 -13.40 -2.80 -27.16
N SER A 42 -13.53 -2.10 -28.28
CA SER A 42 -12.39 -1.60 -29.07
C SER A 42 -11.76 -0.32 -28.50
N THR A 43 -12.45 0.35 -27.59
CA THR A 43 -12.02 1.58 -26.93
C THR A 43 -12.05 1.35 -25.43
N TRP A 44 -10.95 1.69 -24.76
CA TRP A 44 -10.89 1.56 -23.31
C TRP A 44 -11.81 2.59 -22.65
N TRP A 45 -12.53 2.19 -21.59
CA TRP A 45 -13.54 3.06 -20.97
C TRP A 45 -12.96 4.39 -20.47
N ARG A 46 -11.72 4.43 -19.98
CA ARG A 46 -11.07 5.67 -19.55
C ARG A 46 -10.77 6.62 -20.71
N ALA A 47 -10.68 6.15 -21.94
CA ALA A 47 -10.54 7.02 -23.10
C ALA A 47 -11.87 7.67 -23.52
N ALA A 48 -12.99 7.08 -23.10
CA ALA A 48 -14.34 7.43 -23.57
C ALA A 48 -15.22 8.08 -22.49
N ILE A 49 -14.93 7.87 -21.22
CA ILE A 49 -15.70 8.42 -20.10
C ILE A 49 -15.47 9.95 -20.01
N ASP A 50 -16.51 10.66 -19.55
CA ASP A 50 -16.36 12.09 -19.26
C ASP A 50 -15.53 12.30 -17.99
N HIS A 51 -14.43 13.04 -18.11
CA HIS A 51 -13.50 13.36 -17.03
C HIS A 51 -13.93 14.64 -16.31
N ASN A 52 -15.07 14.57 -15.62
CA ASN A 52 -15.72 15.71 -14.97
C ASN A 52 -15.29 15.96 -13.50
N GLY A 53 -14.07 15.55 -13.15
CA GLY A 53 -13.48 15.79 -11.85
C GLY A 53 -13.12 17.26 -11.58
N THR A 54 -12.70 17.54 -10.34
CA THR A 54 -12.38 18.88 -9.82
C THR A 54 -11.14 18.83 -8.92
N ALA A 55 -10.38 19.93 -8.87
CA ALA A 55 -9.32 20.14 -7.89
C ALA A 55 -9.70 21.31 -6.96
N PRO A 56 -10.62 21.11 -6.00
CA PRO A 56 -11.25 22.21 -5.25
C PRO A 56 -10.28 23.02 -4.37
N THR A 57 -9.08 22.49 -4.09
CA THR A 57 -8.06 23.18 -3.30
C THR A 57 -7.03 23.95 -4.15
N SER A 58 -7.11 23.87 -5.48
CA SER A 58 -6.37 24.76 -6.39
C SER A 58 -6.93 26.17 -6.30
N SER A 59 -6.04 27.17 -6.21
CA SER A 59 -6.42 28.59 -6.31
C SER A 59 -6.60 29.07 -7.75
N ASP A 60 -6.25 28.24 -8.75
CA ASP A 60 -6.39 28.56 -10.16
C ASP A 60 -7.68 27.92 -10.71
N PRO A 61 -8.71 28.72 -11.08
CA PRO A 61 -9.98 28.21 -11.57
C PRO A 61 -9.88 27.62 -12.98
N THR A 62 -8.76 27.80 -13.68
CA THR A 62 -8.52 27.24 -15.02
C THR A 62 -7.78 25.90 -14.98
N PHE A 63 -7.42 25.42 -13.78
CA PHE A 63 -6.65 24.20 -13.60
C PHE A 63 -7.36 22.97 -14.18
N GLN A 64 -6.65 22.22 -15.02
CA GLN A 64 -7.11 20.95 -15.56
C GLN A 64 -6.24 19.82 -15.02
N TYR A 65 -6.87 18.91 -14.28
CA TYR A 65 -6.21 17.74 -13.72
C TYR A 65 -6.03 16.65 -14.79
N TYR A 66 -7.09 16.39 -15.59
CA TYR A 66 -7.06 15.42 -16.68
C TYR A 66 -6.52 16.06 -17.95
N ARG A 67 -5.62 15.35 -18.63
CA ARG A 67 -4.92 15.82 -19.81
C ARG A 67 -4.36 14.68 -20.63
N THR A 68 -4.13 14.95 -21.90
CA THR A 68 -3.44 14.01 -22.78
C THR A 68 -2.29 14.68 -23.50
N ALA A 69 -1.14 14.02 -23.61
CA ALA A 69 0.04 14.61 -24.23
C ALA A 69 -0.20 15.03 -25.70
N VAL A 70 -1.09 14.35 -26.42
CA VAL A 70 -1.41 14.68 -27.83
C VAL A 70 -2.11 16.03 -27.98
N GLN A 71 -2.85 16.50 -26.98
CA GLN A 71 -3.50 17.82 -27.02
C GLN A 71 -2.47 18.96 -26.99
N TYR A 72 -1.25 18.66 -26.55
CA TYR A 72 -0.13 19.59 -26.50
C TYR A 72 0.92 19.32 -27.59
N GLY A 73 0.54 18.55 -28.62
CA GLY A 73 1.36 18.33 -29.81
C GLY A 73 2.27 17.11 -29.77
N ALA A 74 2.10 16.19 -28.83
CA ALA A 74 2.82 14.92 -28.86
C ALA A 74 2.51 14.15 -30.17
N ASP A 75 3.56 13.71 -30.84
CA ASP A 75 3.46 13.00 -32.11
C ASP A 75 3.35 11.49 -31.85
N ASN A 76 2.13 10.98 -31.98
CA ASN A 76 1.81 9.58 -31.76
C ASN A 76 2.21 8.64 -32.92
N THR A 77 2.89 9.15 -33.96
CA THR A 77 3.48 8.36 -35.03
C THR A 77 4.90 7.90 -34.73
N GLY A 78 5.60 8.58 -33.81
CA GLY A 78 6.99 8.32 -33.43
C GLY A 78 8.03 8.98 -34.35
N VAL A 79 7.59 9.84 -35.28
CA VAL A 79 8.48 10.55 -36.21
C VAL A 79 9.14 11.75 -35.53
N ARG A 80 8.36 12.59 -34.83
CA ARG A 80 8.86 13.78 -34.14
C ARG A 80 8.99 13.55 -32.64
N ASP A 81 9.87 14.34 -32.03
CA ASP A 81 10.05 14.36 -30.58
C ASP A 81 8.76 14.81 -29.88
N SER A 82 8.37 14.06 -28.85
CA SER A 82 7.17 14.31 -28.04
C SER A 82 7.51 14.78 -26.62
N SER A 83 8.78 14.82 -26.24
CA SER A 83 9.19 15.12 -24.86
C SER A 83 8.61 16.42 -24.30
N ASP A 84 8.61 17.51 -25.08
CA ASP A 84 8.08 18.80 -24.61
C ASP A 84 6.57 18.77 -24.40
N ALA A 85 5.83 18.03 -25.23
CA ALA A 85 4.39 17.88 -25.07
C ALA A 85 4.05 17.06 -23.81
N PHE A 86 4.83 16.01 -23.51
CA PHE A 86 4.69 15.26 -22.26
C PHE A 86 5.01 16.12 -21.03
N ASN A 87 6.15 16.82 -21.03
CA ASN A 87 6.53 17.66 -19.89
C ASN A 87 5.57 18.84 -19.71
N PHE A 88 5.07 19.45 -20.79
CA PHE A 88 3.99 20.43 -20.70
C PHE A 88 2.72 19.83 -20.10
N ALA A 89 2.34 18.61 -20.54
CA ALA A 89 1.22 17.89 -19.96
C ALA A 89 1.42 17.55 -18.47
N ILE A 90 2.65 17.54 -17.95
CA ILE A 90 2.91 17.26 -16.53
C ILE A 90 3.05 18.56 -15.73
N GLU A 91 3.67 19.60 -16.26
CA GLU A 91 4.09 20.77 -15.47
C GLU A 91 3.11 21.96 -15.52
N ALA A 92 2.24 22.00 -16.53
CA ALA A 92 1.32 23.13 -16.73
C ALA A 92 0.51 23.47 -15.47
N TRP A 93 0.16 24.76 -15.34
CA TRP A 93 -0.45 25.37 -14.15
C TRP A 93 0.45 25.42 -12.90
N THR A 94 1.76 25.57 -13.10
CA THR A 94 2.73 25.83 -12.03
C THR A 94 2.68 24.74 -10.95
N ARG A 95 2.77 23.48 -11.35
CA ARG A 95 2.74 22.34 -10.42
C ARG A 95 4.01 22.19 -9.59
N THR A 96 5.11 22.79 -10.02
CA THR A 96 6.38 22.80 -9.28
C THR A 96 6.27 23.59 -7.96
N GLY A 97 6.96 23.14 -6.91
CA GLY A 97 7.06 23.86 -5.62
C GLY A 97 5.99 23.51 -4.57
N ASN A 98 5.90 22.24 -4.17
CA ASN A 98 5.06 21.76 -3.05
C ASN A 98 3.54 22.09 -3.18
N THR A 99 2.97 21.87 -4.36
CA THR A 99 1.50 21.90 -4.60
C THR A 99 0.90 20.49 -4.63
N VAL A 100 1.47 19.57 -3.84
CA VAL A 100 1.25 18.11 -3.87
C VAL A 100 -0.22 17.73 -3.83
N THR A 101 -1.01 18.33 -2.94
CA THR A 101 -2.40 17.91 -2.73
C THR A 101 -3.40 18.82 -3.47
N THR A 102 -2.92 19.93 -4.04
CA THR A 102 -3.77 20.97 -4.64
C THR A 102 -3.82 20.93 -6.15
N ARG A 103 -2.81 20.34 -6.79
CA ARG A 103 -2.70 20.27 -8.25
C ARG A 103 -2.35 18.85 -8.73
N PRO A 104 -3.26 17.88 -8.56
CA PRO A 104 -3.10 16.52 -9.07
C PRO A 104 -3.14 16.47 -10.60
N ALA A 105 -2.46 15.51 -11.21
CA ALA A 105 -2.47 15.32 -12.66
C ALA A 105 -2.78 13.88 -13.06
N TYR A 106 -3.71 13.73 -13.99
CA TYR A 106 -3.94 12.49 -14.74
C TYR A 106 -3.55 12.72 -16.20
N VAL A 107 -2.42 12.15 -16.61
CA VAL A 107 -1.90 12.26 -17.97
C VAL A 107 -2.20 10.96 -18.70
N TYR A 108 -3.27 10.96 -19.49
CA TYR A 108 -3.62 9.84 -20.36
C TYR A 108 -2.77 9.84 -21.64
N ILE A 109 -2.22 8.68 -21.98
CA ILE A 109 -1.44 8.46 -23.20
C ILE A 109 -2.25 7.57 -24.16
N PRO A 110 -2.80 8.11 -25.25
CA PRO A 110 -3.50 7.33 -26.26
C PRO A 110 -2.59 6.30 -26.92
N PRO A 111 -3.16 5.27 -27.58
CA PRO A 111 -2.39 4.34 -28.38
C PRO A 111 -1.53 5.07 -29.42
N GLY A 112 -0.26 4.67 -29.53
CA GLY A 112 0.67 5.29 -30.45
C GLY A 112 2.11 4.99 -30.14
N ARG A 113 2.99 5.58 -30.94
CA ARG A 113 4.44 5.56 -30.77
C ARG A 113 4.89 6.99 -30.53
N TYR A 114 5.65 7.23 -29.47
CA TYR A 114 6.08 8.55 -29.06
C TYR A 114 7.60 8.56 -28.92
N ARG A 115 8.29 9.37 -29.73
CA ARG A 115 9.75 9.50 -29.66
C ARG A 115 10.13 10.47 -28.55
N ILE A 116 11.08 10.09 -27.70
CA ILE A 116 11.47 10.81 -26.49
C ILE A 116 12.95 11.17 -26.59
N LYS A 117 13.28 12.46 -26.68
CA LYS A 117 14.67 12.97 -26.69
C LYS A 117 15.11 13.62 -25.38
N LYS A 118 14.15 13.95 -24.51
CA LYS A 118 14.34 14.45 -23.14
C LYS A 118 13.46 13.65 -22.17
N PRO A 119 13.90 13.40 -20.93
CA PRO A 119 13.11 12.64 -19.98
C PRO A 119 11.68 13.18 -19.84
N ILE A 120 10.72 12.28 -19.75
CA ILE A 120 9.40 12.59 -19.22
C ILE A 120 9.57 12.78 -17.71
N GLN A 121 9.63 14.03 -17.28
CA GLN A 121 9.87 14.41 -15.90
C GLN A 121 8.56 14.30 -15.11
N MET A 122 8.46 13.30 -14.25
CA MET A 122 7.34 13.16 -13.33
C MET A 122 7.43 14.21 -12.23
N LEU A 123 6.26 14.67 -11.78
CA LEU A 123 6.10 15.45 -10.55
C LEU A 123 5.22 14.67 -9.57
N VAL A 124 5.39 14.89 -8.27
CA VAL A 124 4.52 14.29 -7.24
C VAL A 124 3.03 14.50 -7.55
N THR A 125 2.19 13.50 -7.24
CA THR A 125 0.75 13.47 -7.58
C THR A 125 0.48 13.50 -9.09
N THR A 126 1.33 12.83 -9.87
CA THR A 126 1.11 12.61 -11.32
C THR A 126 0.85 11.14 -11.60
N PHE A 127 -0.26 10.86 -12.26
CA PHE A 127 -0.58 9.55 -12.82
C PHE A 127 -0.33 9.60 -14.33
N LEU A 128 0.67 8.87 -14.81
CA LEU A 128 0.98 8.69 -16.22
C LEU A 128 0.42 7.34 -16.68
N VAL A 129 -0.68 7.36 -17.42
CA VAL A 129 -1.46 6.16 -17.70
C VAL A 129 -1.68 6.00 -19.20
N GLY A 130 -1.08 4.96 -19.77
CA GLY A 130 -1.34 4.57 -21.14
C GLY A 130 -2.67 3.84 -21.30
N ASP A 131 -3.12 3.76 -22.55
CA ASP A 131 -4.27 2.93 -22.91
C ASP A 131 -4.04 1.45 -22.57
N ALA A 132 -4.94 0.87 -21.79
CA ALA A 132 -4.78 -0.50 -21.30
C ALA A 132 -5.08 -1.57 -22.37
N LEU A 133 -5.84 -1.24 -23.43
CA LEU A 133 -6.10 -2.17 -24.54
C LEU A 133 -4.92 -2.19 -25.52
N ASN A 134 -4.35 -1.02 -25.79
CA ASN A 134 -3.23 -0.85 -26.71
C ASN A 134 -2.14 0.05 -26.09
N PRO A 135 -1.30 -0.49 -25.19
CA PRO A 135 -0.27 0.27 -24.50
C PRO A 135 0.62 1.09 -25.45
N PRO A 136 0.74 2.42 -25.28
CA PRO A 136 1.60 3.24 -26.10
C PRO A 136 3.08 2.91 -25.90
N VAL A 137 3.86 3.14 -26.97
CA VAL A 137 5.30 2.91 -26.99
C VAL A 137 6.04 4.22 -26.85
N LEU A 138 6.82 4.37 -25.78
CA LEU A 138 7.74 5.47 -25.53
C LEU A 138 9.13 5.04 -26.02
N ILE A 139 9.57 5.61 -27.14
CA ILE A 139 10.81 5.24 -27.82
C ILE A 139 11.93 6.16 -27.34
N ALA A 140 12.97 5.59 -26.75
CA ALA A 140 14.19 6.32 -26.43
C ALA A 140 14.93 6.66 -27.73
N ASP A 141 15.06 7.95 -28.03
CA ASP A 141 15.91 8.41 -29.12
C ASP A 141 17.39 8.36 -28.68
N PRO A 142 18.35 8.03 -29.57
CA PRO A 142 19.78 8.10 -29.24
C PRO A 142 20.23 9.45 -28.67
N ALA A 143 19.55 10.56 -29.02
CA ALA A 143 19.83 11.88 -28.47
C ALA A 143 19.50 12.03 -26.97
N LEU A 144 18.69 11.14 -26.38
CA LEU A 144 18.40 11.11 -24.94
C LEU A 144 19.66 10.82 -24.11
N GLY A 145 20.65 10.13 -24.71
CA GLY A 145 21.88 9.72 -24.03
C GLY A 145 21.59 8.79 -22.85
N GLY A 146 22.35 8.96 -21.75
CA GLY A 146 22.20 8.13 -20.54
C GLY A 146 21.05 8.54 -19.62
N GLN A 147 20.22 9.50 -20.01
CA GLN A 147 19.07 9.93 -19.22
C GLN A 147 17.91 8.91 -19.35
N PRO A 148 17.03 8.77 -18.34
CA PRO A 148 15.92 7.85 -18.42
C PRO A 148 14.82 8.36 -19.36
N VAL A 149 14.04 7.46 -19.98
CA VAL A 149 12.84 7.83 -20.75
C VAL A 149 11.79 8.47 -19.85
N ILE A 150 11.58 7.89 -18.66
CA ILE A 150 10.73 8.46 -17.61
C ILE A 150 11.59 8.69 -16.36
N ASN A 151 11.62 9.93 -15.87
CA ASN A 151 12.26 10.25 -14.60
C ASN A 151 11.19 10.42 -13.50
N GLY A 152 11.11 9.47 -12.58
CA GLY A 152 10.22 9.47 -11.42
C GLY A 152 10.67 10.37 -10.26
N TYR A 153 11.92 10.88 -10.30
CA TYR A 153 12.46 11.71 -9.24
C TYR A 153 12.08 13.18 -9.42
N ASP A 154 11.18 13.67 -8.56
CA ASP A 154 10.81 15.09 -8.46
C ASP A 154 11.73 15.84 -7.49
N ALA A 155 12.71 16.58 -8.02
CA ALA A 155 13.66 17.35 -7.21
C ALA A 155 13.02 18.59 -6.56
N HIS A 156 11.79 18.97 -6.94
CA HIS A 156 11.10 20.14 -6.39
C HIS A 156 10.32 19.82 -5.12
N GLN A 157 10.33 18.57 -4.66
CA GLN A 157 9.55 18.09 -3.54
C GLN A 157 10.44 17.61 -2.41
N GLY A 158 9.93 17.77 -1.19
CA GLY A 158 10.53 17.17 0.00
C GLY A 158 12.01 17.50 0.21
N ASP A 159 12.39 18.75 -0.07
CA ASP A 159 13.76 19.25 0.05
C ASP A 159 14.76 18.49 -0.85
N GLY A 160 14.29 17.94 -1.97
CA GLY A 160 15.09 17.12 -2.87
C GLY A 160 15.35 15.71 -2.33
N SER A 161 14.53 15.22 -1.40
CA SER A 161 14.63 13.84 -0.91
C SER A 161 13.70 12.91 -1.68
N ALA A 162 14.25 11.85 -2.28
CA ALA A 162 13.45 10.78 -2.89
C ALA A 162 12.53 10.08 -1.88
N THR A 163 12.81 10.16 -0.56
CA THR A 163 11.95 9.63 0.52
C THR A 163 10.62 10.36 0.66
N LYS A 164 10.43 11.48 -0.05
CA LYS A 164 9.20 12.30 -0.04
C LYS A 164 8.51 12.37 -1.42
N ASN A 165 8.96 11.58 -2.39
CA ASN A 165 8.37 11.47 -3.72
C ASN A 165 7.18 10.51 -3.70
N PHE A 166 6.02 11.00 -3.26
CA PHE A 166 4.82 10.20 -3.04
C PHE A 166 3.81 10.26 -4.20
N LEU A 167 2.77 9.42 -4.12
CA LEU A 167 1.50 9.57 -4.84
C LEU A 167 1.59 9.60 -6.39
N MET A 168 2.58 8.94 -6.99
CA MET A 168 2.74 8.87 -8.45
C MET A 168 2.32 7.52 -9.03
N ALA A 169 1.87 7.51 -10.28
CA ALA A 169 1.59 6.25 -10.97
C ALA A 169 2.19 6.22 -12.38
N VAL A 170 2.71 5.07 -12.78
CA VAL A 170 3.05 4.75 -14.19
C VAL A 170 2.39 3.43 -14.55
N ARG A 171 1.51 3.45 -15.55
CA ARG A 171 0.72 2.28 -15.94
C ARG A 171 0.58 2.12 -17.45
N ASN A 172 0.53 0.87 -17.92
CA ASN A 172 0.16 0.51 -19.29
C ASN A 172 1.04 1.18 -20.36
N VAL A 173 2.36 1.18 -20.19
CA VAL A 173 3.28 1.74 -21.19
C VAL A 173 4.33 0.72 -21.61
N VAL A 174 4.76 0.82 -22.86
CA VAL A 174 5.95 0.14 -23.36
C VAL A 174 7.08 1.16 -23.43
N VAL A 175 8.16 0.97 -22.67
CA VAL A 175 9.38 1.77 -22.79
C VAL A 175 10.36 0.99 -23.66
N ASP A 176 10.70 1.55 -24.82
CA ASP A 176 11.49 0.89 -25.85
C ASP A 176 12.81 1.62 -26.07
N THR A 177 13.92 0.97 -25.70
CA THR A 177 15.27 1.51 -25.87
C THR A 177 16.01 0.91 -27.07
N THR A 178 15.32 0.14 -27.91
CA THR A 178 15.98 -0.68 -28.95
C THR A 178 16.60 0.11 -30.10
N GLU A 179 16.26 1.39 -30.24
CA GLU A 179 16.90 2.30 -31.20
C GLU A 179 18.24 2.86 -30.68
N VAL A 180 18.52 2.73 -29.37
CA VAL A 180 19.83 3.08 -28.80
C VAL A 180 20.80 1.91 -29.02
N GLY A 181 22.00 2.21 -29.51
CA GLY A 181 23.00 1.19 -29.84
C GLY A 181 23.47 0.41 -28.60
N THR A 182 23.72 -0.89 -28.75
CA THR A 182 23.98 -1.81 -27.62
C THR A 182 25.17 -1.42 -26.73
N GLY A 183 26.19 -0.76 -27.28
CA GLY A 183 27.37 -0.28 -26.53
C GLY A 183 27.14 1.06 -25.80
N VAL A 184 26.00 1.72 -26.02
CA VAL A 184 25.66 3.01 -25.40
C VAL A 184 24.78 2.75 -24.17
N PRO A 185 25.08 3.35 -23.01
CA PRO A 185 24.19 3.27 -21.86
C PRO A 185 22.83 3.92 -22.16
N ALA A 186 21.75 3.22 -21.83
CA ALA A 186 20.37 3.73 -21.89
C ALA A 186 19.62 3.28 -20.65
N VAL A 187 18.69 4.11 -20.17
CA VAL A 187 17.84 3.81 -19.02
C VAL A 187 16.38 3.93 -19.44
N GLY A 188 15.57 2.92 -19.11
CA GLY A 188 14.12 2.99 -19.34
C GLY A 188 13.46 3.98 -18.39
N ILE A 189 13.48 3.67 -17.10
CA ILE A 189 12.83 4.47 -16.06
C ILE A 189 13.79 4.67 -14.91
N ASP A 190 13.90 5.89 -14.39
CA ASP A 190 14.36 6.08 -13.01
C ASP A 190 13.14 6.17 -12.09
N TRP A 191 13.04 5.25 -11.14
CA TRP A 191 11.92 5.11 -10.21
C TRP A 191 12.33 5.42 -8.77
N SER A 192 13.09 6.51 -8.58
CA SER A 192 13.39 7.06 -7.27
C SER A 192 12.19 7.76 -6.62
N VAL A 193 11.31 6.92 -6.07
CA VAL A 193 10.02 7.28 -5.47
C VAL A 193 9.86 6.68 -4.07
N SER A 194 8.75 7.02 -3.41
CA SER A 194 8.36 6.54 -2.08
C SER A 194 6.92 6.03 -2.02
N GLN A 195 6.34 5.92 -0.82
CA GLN A 195 5.02 5.34 -0.59
C GLN A 195 3.88 6.03 -1.38
N GLY A 196 2.76 5.32 -1.54
CA GLY A 196 1.63 5.76 -2.33
C GLY A 196 1.89 5.83 -3.84
N CYS A 197 3.07 5.43 -4.30
CA CYS A 197 3.37 5.28 -5.71
C CYS A 197 2.97 3.90 -6.26
N SER A 198 2.63 3.81 -7.54
CA SER A 198 2.30 2.54 -8.21
C SER A 198 2.95 2.44 -9.60
N LEU A 199 3.68 1.36 -9.86
CA LEU A 199 4.16 1.02 -11.20
C LEU A 199 3.63 -0.37 -11.56
N SER A 200 2.76 -0.42 -12.57
CA SER A 200 2.05 -1.66 -12.93
C SER A 200 1.79 -1.78 -14.43
N ASN A 201 1.82 -3.01 -14.96
CA ASN A 201 1.60 -3.29 -16.38
C ASN A 201 2.52 -2.47 -17.30
N VAL A 202 3.82 -2.45 -16.99
CA VAL A 202 4.84 -1.79 -17.81
C VAL A 202 5.66 -2.84 -18.53
N LYS A 203 5.95 -2.61 -19.82
CA LYS A 203 6.88 -3.43 -20.59
C LYS A 203 8.13 -2.64 -20.92
N ILE A 204 9.30 -3.15 -20.57
CA ILE A 204 10.59 -2.57 -20.93
C ILE A 204 11.26 -3.43 -21.99
N ARG A 205 11.54 -2.84 -23.16
CA ARG A 205 12.21 -3.49 -24.29
C ARG A 205 13.61 -2.93 -24.46
N MET A 206 14.60 -3.80 -24.34
CA MET A 206 16.01 -3.48 -24.50
C MET A 206 16.63 -4.47 -25.49
N PRO A 207 17.67 -4.09 -26.25
CA PRO A 207 18.43 -5.05 -27.05
C PRO A 207 19.13 -6.07 -26.15
N ASN A 208 19.25 -7.31 -26.64
CA ASN A 208 20.12 -8.30 -26.01
C ASN A 208 21.59 -7.85 -26.07
N PHE A 209 22.39 -8.28 -25.09
CA PHE A 209 23.83 -7.97 -25.01
C PHE A 209 24.13 -6.46 -25.06
N SER A 210 23.23 -5.63 -24.52
CA SER A 210 23.40 -4.18 -24.42
C SER A 210 23.82 -3.74 -23.03
N SER A 211 24.28 -2.50 -22.92
CA SER A 211 24.55 -1.80 -21.65
C SER A 211 23.31 -1.18 -21.01
N HIS A 212 22.10 -1.53 -21.49
CA HIS A 212 20.86 -0.86 -21.09
C HIS A 212 20.37 -1.37 -19.74
N VAL A 213 19.73 -0.49 -18.98
CA VAL A 213 19.08 -0.80 -17.70
C VAL A 213 17.60 -0.46 -17.79
N GLY A 214 16.73 -1.39 -17.40
CA GLY A 214 15.30 -1.17 -17.49
C GLY A 214 14.79 -0.14 -16.49
N ILE A 215 15.00 -0.40 -15.20
CA ILE A 215 14.66 0.51 -14.10
C ILE A 215 15.88 0.78 -13.22
N THR A 216 16.13 2.05 -12.92
CA THR A 216 17.06 2.50 -11.86
C THR A 216 16.32 3.18 -10.73
N MET A 217 17.00 3.40 -9.60
CA MET A 217 16.53 4.19 -8.47
C MET A 217 17.70 5.04 -7.98
N ASN A 218 18.24 5.92 -8.84
CA ASN A 218 19.56 6.51 -8.63
C ASN A 218 19.64 7.36 -7.35
N GLN A 219 18.54 7.99 -6.95
CA GLN A 219 18.43 8.83 -5.76
C GLN A 219 17.92 8.06 -4.53
N GLY A 220 17.75 6.73 -4.63
CA GLY A 220 17.15 5.92 -3.56
C GLY A 220 15.64 6.08 -3.50
N GLY A 221 15.07 5.96 -2.30
CA GLY A 221 13.63 6.13 -2.04
C GLY A 221 13.11 5.13 -1.00
N SER A 222 11.81 5.22 -0.72
CA SER A 222 11.07 4.33 0.20
C SER A 222 9.82 3.75 -0.48
N GLY A 223 9.98 3.29 -1.72
CA GLY A 223 8.87 2.73 -2.49
C GLY A 223 8.35 1.41 -1.89
N ILE A 224 7.21 0.95 -2.38
CA ILE A 224 6.56 -0.26 -1.84
C ILE A 224 6.45 -1.35 -2.88
N LEU A 225 5.89 -1.07 -4.06
CA LEU A 225 5.52 -2.11 -5.02
C LEU A 225 5.84 -1.71 -6.48
N ILE A 226 6.48 -2.64 -7.19
CA ILE A 226 6.48 -2.71 -8.66
C ILE A 226 5.80 -4.02 -9.05
N SER A 227 4.76 -3.96 -9.87
CA SER A 227 3.91 -5.12 -10.16
C SER A 227 3.68 -5.39 -11.64
N ASP A 228 3.37 -6.64 -11.95
CA ASP A 228 2.73 -7.09 -13.20
C ASP A 228 3.43 -6.57 -14.48
N SER A 229 4.77 -6.54 -14.48
CA SER A 229 5.60 -5.87 -15.51
C SER A 229 6.61 -6.82 -16.18
N GLN A 230 7.02 -6.48 -17.40
CA GLN A 230 7.80 -7.37 -18.27
C GLN A 230 9.09 -6.70 -18.76
N PHE A 231 10.18 -7.46 -18.82
CA PHE A 231 11.51 -6.98 -19.21
C PHE A 231 12.10 -7.92 -20.27
N GLU A 232 12.49 -7.36 -21.41
CA GLU A 232 13.10 -8.06 -22.53
C GLU A 232 14.51 -7.49 -22.81
N GLY A 233 15.53 -8.36 -22.85
CA GLY A 233 16.91 -7.98 -23.12
C GLY A 233 17.55 -7.10 -22.04
N GLY A 234 18.64 -6.40 -22.37
CA GLY A 234 19.32 -5.48 -21.47
C GLY A 234 20.41 -6.10 -20.58
N ALA A 235 21.28 -5.25 -20.02
CA ALA A 235 22.24 -5.68 -19.01
C ALA A 235 21.55 -6.01 -17.69
N ILE A 236 20.64 -5.13 -17.26
CA ILE A 236 19.93 -5.25 -15.99
C ILE A 236 18.45 -4.91 -16.21
N GLY A 237 17.54 -5.77 -15.74
CA GLY A 237 16.11 -5.46 -15.72
C GLY A 237 15.81 -4.33 -14.72
N ILE A 238 16.07 -4.57 -13.44
CA ILE A 238 15.91 -3.58 -12.36
C ILE A 238 17.20 -3.49 -11.53
N ARG A 239 17.72 -2.27 -11.33
CA ARG A 239 18.79 -1.97 -10.39
C ARG A 239 18.19 -1.31 -9.15
N VAL A 240 18.13 -2.06 -8.05
CA VAL A 240 17.41 -1.68 -6.84
C VAL A 240 18.29 -0.86 -5.91
N ASN A 241 17.84 0.36 -5.60
CA ASN A 241 18.40 1.21 -4.57
C ASN A 241 17.26 1.88 -3.81
N GLY A 242 17.00 1.46 -2.58
CA GLY A 242 15.88 1.96 -1.79
C GLY A 242 15.86 1.32 -0.40
N GLN A 243 14.93 1.74 0.45
CA GLN A 243 14.82 1.17 1.80
C GLN A 243 14.19 -0.23 1.76
N GLN A 244 13.07 -0.38 1.05
CA GLN A 244 12.31 -1.62 0.91
C GLN A 244 11.62 -1.65 -0.45
N TYR A 245 11.36 -2.84 -0.99
CA TYR A 245 10.55 -3.01 -2.20
C TYR A 245 9.98 -4.42 -2.32
N GLN A 246 8.75 -4.50 -2.82
CA GLN A 246 8.19 -5.73 -3.34
C GLN A 246 8.14 -5.69 -4.88
N PHE A 247 8.54 -6.80 -5.47
CA PHE A 247 8.49 -7.07 -6.90
C PHE A 247 7.53 -8.23 -7.13
N LYS A 248 6.34 -7.94 -7.65
CA LYS A 248 5.24 -8.91 -7.76
C LYS A 248 4.92 -9.21 -9.23
N ASN A 249 4.82 -10.48 -9.59
CA ASN A 249 4.38 -10.95 -10.91
C ASN A 249 5.19 -10.33 -12.07
N LEU A 250 6.52 -10.28 -11.92
CA LEU A 250 7.42 -9.77 -12.96
C LEU A 250 7.92 -10.89 -13.87
N SER A 251 8.24 -10.55 -15.12
CA SER A 251 8.92 -11.49 -16.04
C SER A 251 10.16 -10.87 -16.66
N PHE A 252 11.29 -11.57 -16.58
CA PHE A 252 12.56 -11.19 -17.16
C PHE A 252 13.01 -12.23 -18.18
N ASN A 253 13.24 -11.80 -19.42
CA ASN A 253 13.69 -12.68 -20.50
C ASN A 253 14.84 -12.05 -21.28
N GLY A 254 16.01 -12.67 -21.24
CA GLY A 254 17.19 -12.19 -21.98
C GLY A 254 17.97 -11.07 -21.29
N CYS A 255 17.56 -10.63 -20.10
CA CYS A 255 18.37 -9.75 -19.26
C CYS A 255 19.64 -10.50 -18.82
N ASN A 256 20.82 -9.87 -18.83
CA ASN A 256 22.00 -10.51 -18.22
C ASN A 256 21.79 -10.70 -16.70
N VAL A 257 21.24 -9.69 -16.02
CA VAL A 257 20.72 -9.81 -14.65
C VAL A 257 19.27 -9.35 -14.62
N GLY A 258 18.36 -10.15 -14.06
CA GLY A 258 16.97 -9.74 -13.89
C GLY A 258 16.84 -8.57 -12.90
N ILE A 259 17.20 -8.82 -11.64
CA ILE A 259 17.18 -7.85 -10.55
C ILE A 259 18.58 -7.77 -9.92
N SER A 260 19.19 -6.60 -9.94
CA SER A 260 20.47 -6.32 -9.26
C SER A 260 20.21 -5.54 -7.98
N MET A 261 20.58 -6.12 -6.83
CA MET A 261 20.41 -5.50 -5.51
C MET A 261 21.61 -4.61 -5.18
N ASP A 262 21.51 -3.33 -5.56
CA ASP A 262 22.56 -2.34 -5.33
C ASP A 262 22.61 -1.88 -3.87
N SER A 263 21.45 -1.57 -3.28
CA SER A 263 21.25 -1.30 -1.86
C SER A 263 19.77 -1.43 -1.50
N VAL A 264 19.40 -2.40 -0.68
CA VAL A 264 18.02 -2.53 -0.20
C VAL A 264 17.99 -3.22 1.16
N TYR A 265 17.21 -2.71 2.11
CA TYR A 265 17.17 -3.29 3.45
C TYR A 265 16.19 -4.47 3.54
N VAL A 266 15.05 -4.38 2.87
CA VAL A 266 14.07 -5.48 2.79
C VAL A 266 13.53 -5.59 1.38
N ALA A 267 13.62 -6.76 0.75
CA ALA A 267 12.91 -6.98 -0.51
C ALA A 267 12.14 -8.29 -0.54
N VAL A 268 11.02 -8.27 -1.25
CA VAL A 268 10.27 -9.48 -1.57
C VAL A 268 10.11 -9.60 -3.08
N VAL A 269 10.42 -10.77 -3.61
CA VAL A 269 10.30 -11.11 -5.03
C VAL A 269 9.27 -12.23 -5.13
N GLN A 270 8.05 -11.89 -5.52
CA GLN A 270 6.91 -12.81 -5.48
C GLN A 270 6.34 -13.07 -6.88
N GLY A 271 6.14 -14.35 -7.23
CA GLY A 271 5.53 -14.72 -8.50
C GLY A 271 6.37 -14.33 -9.73
N VAL A 272 7.69 -14.17 -9.57
CA VAL A 272 8.58 -13.68 -10.62
C VAL A 272 9.13 -14.82 -11.46
N THR A 273 9.28 -14.58 -12.76
CA THR A 273 9.87 -15.52 -13.71
C THR A 273 11.16 -14.94 -14.30
N PHE A 274 12.23 -15.74 -14.28
CA PHE A 274 13.53 -15.41 -14.88
C PHE A 274 13.86 -16.41 -15.98
N ALA A 275 14.23 -15.94 -17.16
CA ALA A 275 14.59 -16.79 -18.28
C ALA A 275 15.77 -16.23 -19.09
N ASN A 276 16.63 -17.13 -19.58
CA ASN A 276 17.71 -16.81 -20.52
C ASN A 276 18.65 -15.71 -20.01
N CYS A 277 19.15 -15.88 -18.78
CA CYS A 277 19.88 -14.87 -18.04
C CYS A 277 21.18 -15.40 -17.46
N ASN A 278 22.10 -14.54 -17.01
CA ASN A 278 23.18 -15.01 -16.13
C ASN A 278 22.59 -15.25 -14.73
N PHE A 279 22.03 -14.20 -14.12
CA PHE A 279 21.41 -14.29 -12.80
C PHE A 279 19.98 -13.76 -12.80
N GLY A 280 19.07 -14.48 -12.16
CA GLY A 280 17.73 -13.95 -11.88
C GLY A 280 17.82 -12.75 -10.93
N ILE A 281 18.40 -12.98 -9.75
CA ILE A 281 18.70 -11.97 -8.73
C ILE A 281 20.20 -11.96 -8.46
N ASP A 282 20.82 -10.79 -8.49
CA ASP A 282 22.22 -10.60 -8.06
C ASP A 282 22.27 -9.80 -6.75
N MET A 283 22.67 -10.49 -5.69
CA MET A 283 22.94 -9.97 -4.34
C MET A 283 24.45 -10.08 -4.02
N GLY A 284 25.31 -10.03 -5.04
CA GLY A 284 26.76 -10.09 -4.85
C GLY A 284 27.35 -8.90 -4.09
N ARG A 285 26.58 -7.82 -3.91
CA ARG A 285 26.99 -6.64 -3.13
C ARG A 285 26.63 -6.82 -1.67
N ASN A 286 27.59 -6.52 -0.77
CA ASN A 286 27.36 -6.50 0.68
C ASN A 286 26.59 -5.24 1.11
N LYS A 287 25.36 -5.05 0.60
CA LYS A 287 24.48 -3.89 0.87
C LYS A 287 22.99 -4.26 0.93
N THR A 288 22.67 -5.55 0.89
CA THR A 288 21.28 -6.02 0.99
C THR A 288 20.99 -6.46 2.42
N GLY A 289 19.85 -6.15 3.01
CA GLY A 289 19.47 -6.68 4.31
C GLY A 289 18.97 -8.12 4.18
N VAL A 290 17.72 -8.27 3.73
CA VAL A 290 17.10 -9.58 3.47
C VAL A 290 16.26 -9.57 2.20
N VAL A 291 16.29 -10.69 1.47
CA VAL A 291 15.41 -10.95 0.33
C VAL A 291 14.59 -12.20 0.58
N SER A 292 13.27 -12.10 0.42
CA SER A 292 12.37 -13.26 0.32
C SER A 292 11.99 -13.52 -1.13
N LEU A 293 12.30 -14.70 -1.66
CA LEU A 293 11.92 -15.16 -3.00
C LEU A 293 10.78 -16.16 -2.89
N VAL A 294 9.60 -15.78 -3.38
CA VAL A 294 8.34 -16.49 -3.12
C VAL A 294 7.67 -16.87 -4.44
N ASP A 295 7.17 -18.10 -4.57
CA ASP A 295 6.32 -18.58 -5.67
C ASP A 295 6.85 -18.31 -7.10
N SER A 296 8.17 -18.29 -7.23
CA SER A 296 8.89 -17.82 -8.41
C SER A 296 9.52 -18.97 -9.21
N SER A 297 10.06 -18.67 -10.38
CA SER A 297 10.76 -19.67 -11.20
C SER A 297 11.94 -19.11 -11.99
N VAL A 298 12.95 -19.94 -12.20
CA VAL A 298 14.09 -19.65 -13.10
C VAL A 298 14.26 -20.75 -14.13
N ARG A 299 14.57 -20.35 -15.37
CA ARG A 299 14.90 -21.28 -16.45
C ARG A 299 16.07 -20.82 -17.31
N ALA A 300 16.96 -21.75 -17.67
CA ALA A 300 18.06 -21.48 -18.60
C ALA A 300 18.87 -20.25 -18.19
N CYS A 301 19.22 -20.17 -16.89
CA CYS A 301 20.12 -19.17 -16.36
C CYS A 301 21.30 -19.83 -15.65
N ASN A 302 22.42 -19.12 -15.50
CA ASN A 302 23.55 -19.63 -14.72
C ASN A 302 23.16 -19.87 -13.25
N ALA A 303 22.40 -18.95 -12.65
CA ALA A 303 21.71 -19.20 -11.38
C ALA A 303 20.42 -18.38 -11.21
N GLY A 304 19.50 -18.86 -10.37
CA GLY A 304 18.35 -18.09 -9.89
C GLY A 304 18.80 -16.92 -9.02
N VAL A 305 19.67 -17.16 -8.05
CA VAL A 305 20.25 -16.14 -7.19
C VAL A 305 21.78 -16.26 -7.12
N ASN A 306 22.48 -15.15 -7.32
CA ASN A 306 23.90 -15.00 -6.99
C ASN A 306 23.99 -14.28 -5.63
N ASN A 307 24.30 -15.01 -4.56
CA ASN A 307 24.27 -14.45 -3.20
C ASN A 307 25.68 -14.34 -2.60
N LEU A 308 26.02 -13.16 -2.09
CA LEU A 308 27.20 -13.03 -1.23
C LEU A 308 26.87 -13.56 0.17
N VAL A 309 27.48 -14.69 0.54
CA VAL A 309 27.32 -15.27 1.88
C VAL A 309 28.10 -14.43 2.88
N THR A 310 27.39 -13.83 3.84
CA THR A 310 28.01 -13.12 4.96
C THR A 310 28.04 -13.99 6.22
N GLY A 311 28.76 -13.53 7.25
CA GLY A 311 28.76 -14.15 8.58
C GLY A 311 27.68 -13.58 9.51
N TYR A 312 26.72 -12.81 9.00
CA TYR A 312 25.74 -12.04 9.76
C TYR A 312 24.37 -12.05 9.05
N GLY A 313 23.40 -11.27 9.52
CA GLY A 313 22.05 -11.16 8.96
C GLY A 313 21.99 -10.34 7.67
N GLN A 314 23.07 -9.65 7.31
CA GLN A 314 23.21 -8.96 6.03
C GLN A 314 23.28 -9.96 4.86
N ASN A 315 22.61 -9.64 3.75
CA ASN A 315 22.39 -10.49 2.58
C ASN A 315 21.72 -11.84 2.94
N SER A 316 20.81 -11.81 3.91
CA SER A 316 19.95 -12.96 4.19
C SER A 316 19.06 -13.27 3.00
N LEU A 317 18.83 -14.56 2.75
CA LEU A 317 18.01 -15.04 1.64
C LEU A 317 17.05 -16.10 2.14
N VAL A 318 15.76 -15.88 1.89
CA VAL A 318 14.67 -16.81 2.16
C VAL A 318 14.05 -17.22 0.83
N ILE A 319 13.81 -18.51 0.64
CA ILE A 319 13.20 -19.05 -0.59
C ILE A 319 12.01 -19.93 -0.21
N ASP A 320 10.81 -19.55 -0.61
CA ASP A 320 9.55 -20.29 -0.41
C ASP A 320 8.93 -20.61 -1.78
N ASN A 321 8.84 -21.89 -2.13
CA ASN A 321 8.33 -22.37 -3.42
C ASN A 321 9.02 -21.75 -4.66
N PHE A 322 10.23 -22.22 -4.99
CA PHE A 322 11.02 -21.76 -6.14
C PHE A 322 11.31 -22.90 -7.11
N GLN A 323 10.85 -22.75 -8.35
CA GLN A 323 11.01 -23.75 -9.40
C GLN A 323 12.24 -23.47 -10.26
N VAL A 324 13.09 -24.48 -10.45
CA VAL A 324 14.37 -24.36 -11.16
C VAL A 324 14.41 -25.34 -12.32
N THR A 325 14.73 -24.87 -13.52
CA THR A 325 14.87 -25.69 -14.73
C THR A 325 16.12 -25.26 -15.49
N ASP A 326 17.03 -26.17 -15.81
CA ASP A 326 18.28 -25.85 -16.54
C ASP A 326 19.07 -24.68 -15.92
N ALA A 327 19.12 -24.62 -14.59
CA ALA A 327 19.79 -23.58 -13.81
C ALA A 327 20.23 -24.12 -12.44
N THR A 328 21.12 -23.41 -11.75
CA THR A 328 21.36 -23.59 -10.31
C THR A 328 20.43 -22.68 -9.52
N ALA A 329 19.84 -23.14 -8.41
CA ALA A 329 18.96 -22.29 -7.61
C ALA A 329 19.73 -21.09 -7.01
N VAL A 330 20.82 -21.37 -6.30
CA VAL A 330 21.63 -20.36 -5.60
C VAL A 330 23.12 -20.68 -5.75
N LYS A 331 23.90 -19.69 -6.19
CA LYS A 331 25.37 -19.70 -6.20
C LYS A 331 25.95 -18.67 -5.23
N SER A 332 27.14 -18.96 -4.72
CA SER A 332 27.96 -18.05 -3.94
C SER A 332 28.61 -17.02 -4.86
N ALA A 333 28.42 -15.74 -4.56
CA ALA A 333 29.05 -14.65 -5.29
C ALA A 333 30.57 -14.56 -5.03
N SER A 334 31.06 -15.14 -3.93
CA SER A 334 32.47 -15.08 -3.54
C SER A 334 33.38 -15.95 -4.40
N ASP A 335 32.92 -17.16 -4.74
CA ASP A 335 33.74 -18.21 -5.35
C ASP A 335 33.01 -19.01 -6.44
N GLY A 336 31.74 -18.69 -6.73
CA GLY A 336 30.92 -19.37 -7.73
C GLY A 336 30.42 -20.76 -7.30
N SER A 337 30.66 -21.17 -6.05
CA SER A 337 30.22 -22.47 -5.53
C SER A 337 28.69 -22.57 -5.46
N THR A 338 28.17 -23.80 -5.52
CA THR A 338 26.72 -24.04 -5.41
C THR A 338 26.29 -24.07 -3.95
N LEU A 339 25.35 -23.18 -3.58
CA LEU A 339 24.75 -23.12 -2.24
C LEU A 339 23.43 -23.92 -2.19
N ARG A 340 22.66 -23.90 -3.29
CA ARG A 340 21.47 -24.72 -3.49
C ARG A 340 21.38 -25.12 -4.96
N ALA A 341 21.35 -26.42 -5.23
CA ALA A 341 21.34 -26.93 -6.60
C ALA A 341 19.96 -26.77 -7.29
N GLY A 342 18.92 -27.38 -6.72
CA GLY A 342 17.59 -27.47 -7.34
C GLY A 342 16.48 -26.75 -6.58
N SER A 343 15.25 -26.97 -7.04
CA SER A 343 14.02 -26.32 -6.56
C SER A 343 13.83 -26.39 -5.04
N VAL A 344 13.05 -25.44 -4.53
CA VAL A 344 12.45 -25.48 -3.18
C VAL A 344 10.96 -25.75 -3.38
N ALA A 345 10.45 -26.85 -2.84
CA ALA A 345 9.05 -27.23 -3.04
C ALA A 345 8.10 -26.38 -2.19
N ALA A 346 6.83 -26.29 -2.61
CA ALA A 346 5.78 -25.70 -1.78
C ALA A 346 5.65 -26.46 -0.43
N GLY A 347 5.45 -25.72 0.67
CA GLY A 347 5.44 -26.28 2.03
C GLY A 347 6.84 -26.44 2.63
N GLN A 348 7.88 -25.96 1.94
CA GLN A 348 9.24 -25.87 2.44
C GLN A 348 9.76 -24.44 2.25
N THR A 349 10.58 -23.99 3.17
CA THR A 349 11.30 -22.72 3.06
C THR A 349 12.78 -22.95 3.30
N TRP A 350 13.62 -22.56 2.34
CA TRP A 350 15.08 -22.59 2.47
C TRP A 350 15.57 -21.23 2.99
N VAL A 351 16.35 -21.23 4.07
CA VAL A 351 16.77 -20.03 4.80
C VAL A 351 18.29 -19.98 4.92
N MET A 352 18.84 -18.83 4.53
CA MET A 352 20.20 -18.40 4.82
C MET A 352 20.14 -17.08 5.58
N GLY A 353 20.67 -17.06 6.80
CA GLY A 353 20.55 -15.94 7.74
C GLY A 353 20.16 -16.40 9.15
N TYR A 354 19.93 -15.48 10.07
CA TYR A 354 19.56 -15.81 11.46
C TYR A 354 18.15 -16.39 11.56
N VAL A 355 18.03 -17.54 12.22
CA VAL A 355 16.75 -18.17 12.53
C VAL A 355 16.47 -18.05 14.01
N ASN A 356 15.28 -17.60 14.37
CA ASN A 356 14.80 -17.43 15.73
C ASN A 356 15.59 -16.37 16.54
N SER A 357 16.86 -16.59 16.84
CA SER A 357 17.83 -15.57 17.33
C SER A 357 19.22 -16.20 17.43
N ASN A 358 20.29 -15.45 17.14
CA ASN A 358 21.69 -15.86 17.32
C ASN A 358 22.04 -17.26 16.75
N ASN A 359 21.30 -17.70 15.74
CA ASN A 359 21.44 -19.01 15.13
C ASN A 359 21.52 -18.84 13.61
N LEU A 360 22.72 -18.51 13.14
CA LEU A 360 23.00 -18.24 11.74
C LEU A 360 22.97 -19.54 10.91
N GLN A 361 22.06 -19.61 9.95
CA GLN A 361 21.95 -20.72 9.00
C GLN A 361 22.65 -20.38 7.68
N ARG A 362 23.35 -21.36 7.10
CA ARG A 362 24.03 -21.24 5.80
C ARG A 362 23.25 -21.89 4.64
N GLY A 363 21.93 -22.05 4.80
CA GLY A 363 21.07 -22.68 3.81
C GLY A 363 20.36 -23.93 4.34
N THR A 364 19.48 -23.75 5.32
CA THR A 364 18.71 -24.82 5.95
C THR A 364 17.26 -24.81 5.46
N THR A 365 16.68 -25.98 5.20
CA THR A 365 15.28 -26.10 4.76
C THR A 365 14.39 -26.43 5.94
N TYR A 366 13.32 -25.66 6.12
CA TYR A 366 12.31 -25.86 7.16
C TYR A 366 10.97 -26.23 6.52
N PRO A 367 10.22 -27.18 7.09
CA PRO A 367 8.82 -27.40 6.71
C PRO A 367 7.97 -26.22 7.19
N ILE A 368 7.03 -25.79 6.37
CA ILE A 368 6.07 -24.74 6.72
C ILE A 368 4.65 -25.18 6.36
N GLU A 369 3.69 -24.82 7.20
CA GLU A 369 2.29 -24.87 6.84
C GLU A 369 1.97 -23.65 5.96
N ARG A 370 1.47 -23.90 4.75
CA ARG A 370 0.88 -22.86 3.90
C ARG A 370 -0.64 -22.98 4.02
N PRO A 371 -1.34 -22.04 4.70
CA PRO A 371 -2.78 -22.18 4.90
C PRO A 371 -3.51 -22.25 3.57
N THR A 372 -4.27 -23.33 3.33
CA THR A 372 -4.81 -23.65 2.00
C THR A 372 -5.72 -22.56 1.43
N GLY A 373 -6.47 -21.86 2.29
CA GLY A 373 -7.32 -20.74 1.89
C GLY A 373 -6.56 -19.52 1.37
N LEU A 374 -5.27 -19.39 1.70
CA LEU A 374 -4.40 -18.33 1.18
C LEU A 374 -3.85 -18.63 -0.22
N LEU A 375 -4.08 -19.85 -0.74
CA LEU A 375 -3.43 -20.34 -1.94
C LEU A 375 -4.36 -20.37 -3.16
N SER A 376 -3.79 -20.12 -4.33
CA SER A 376 -4.36 -20.38 -5.65
C SER A 376 -3.34 -21.16 -6.48
N ALA A 377 -3.72 -22.33 -6.98
CA ALA A 377 -2.84 -23.24 -7.72
C ALA A 377 -1.49 -23.54 -7.00
N GLY A 378 -1.52 -23.66 -5.67
CA GLY A 378 -0.33 -23.96 -4.86
C GLY A 378 0.62 -22.78 -4.62
N LYS A 379 0.23 -21.56 -5.03
CA LYS A 379 0.94 -20.29 -4.75
C LYS A 379 0.09 -19.40 -3.86
N TYR A 380 0.67 -18.47 -3.11
CA TYR A 380 -0.11 -17.44 -2.43
C TYR A 380 -0.87 -16.64 -3.49
N PHE A 381 -2.16 -16.42 -3.26
CA PHE A 381 -2.99 -15.69 -4.20
C PHE A 381 -2.47 -14.26 -4.38
N THR A 382 -2.35 -13.83 -5.64
CA THR A 382 -2.15 -12.44 -6.03
C THR A 382 -3.19 -12.07 -7.08
N ALA A 383 -3.52 -10.78 -7.13
CA ALA A 383 -4.39 -10.21 -8.16
C ALA A 383 -3.70 -9.01 -8.82
N PRO A 384 -3.86 -8.79 -10.13
CA PRO A 384 -3.43 -7.55 -10.76
C PRO A 384 -4.32 -6.39 -10.28
N LEU A 385 -3.81 -5.15 -10.40
CA LEU A 385 -4.62 -3.95 -10.24
C LEU A 385 -5.79 -3.98 -11.25
N PRO A 386 -7.07 -3.99 -10.81
CA PRO A 386 -8.19 -4.00 -11.74
C PRO A 386 -8.29 -2.70 -12.56
N GLN A 387 -8.24 -2.81 -13.89
CA GLN A 387 -8.40 -1.67 -14.81
C GLN A 387 -9.60 -1.79 -15.76
N TYR A 388 -10.33 -2.90 -15.68
CA TYR A 388 -11.63 -3.14 -16.32
C TYR A 388 -11.60 -2.96 -17.85
N GLU A 389 -10.51 -3.37 -18.46
CA GLU A 389 -10.21 -3.26 -19.89
C GLU A 389 -11.31 -3.91 -20.76
N LYS A 390 -11.91 -4.98 -20.25
CA LYS A 390 -12.91 -5.76 -20.98
C LYS A 390 -14.34 -5.22 -20.90
N TYR A 391 -14.57 -4.08 -20.25
CA TYR A 391 -15.91 -3.52 -20.04
C TYR A 391 -16.10 -2.24 -20.85
N ALA A 392 -17.21 -2.15 -21.58
CA ALA A 392 -17.60 -0.95 -22.34
C ALA A 392 -18.04 0.20 -21.41
N VAL A 393 -17.89 1.45 -21.89
CA VAL A 393 -18.15 2.68 -21.11
C VAL A 393 -19.59 2.79 -20.61
N ASP A 394 -20.56 2.22 -21.32
CA ASP A 394 -21.98 2.20 -20.92
C ASP A 394 -22.23 1.35 -19.66
N GLN A 395 -21.27 0.53 -19.24
CA GLN A 395 -21.31 -0.24 -17.99
C GLN A 395 -20.74 0.54 -16.78
N PHE A 396 -20.29 1.77 -17.01
CA PHE A 396 -19.80 2.66 -15.96
C PHE A 396 -20.84 3.70 -15.60
N VAL A 397 -20.76 4.19 -14.36
CA VAL A 397 -21.46 5.37 -13.89
C VAL A 397 -20.47 6.26 -13.15
N SER A 398 -20.38 7.53 -13.54
CA SER A 398 -19.64 8.53 -12.77
C SER A 398 -20.45 8.92 -11.53
N LEU A 399 -19.82 9.04 -10.36
CA LEU A 399 -20.48 9.56 -9.15
C LEU A 399 -21.12 10.94 -9.39
N LYS A 400 -20.51 11.77 -10.24
CA LYS A 400 -21.05 13.10 -10.60
C LYS A 400 -22.04 13.06 -11.77
N GLY A 401 -22.26 11.89 -12.36
CA GLY A 401 -23.08 11.72 -13.57
C GLY A 401 -24.51 11.24 -13.32
N ASP A 402 -24.90 10.89 -12.08
CA ASP A 402 -26.26 10.46 -11.80
C ASP A 402 -27.23 11.66 -11.75
N PRO A 403 -28.32 11.67 -12.54
CA PRO A 403 -29.22 12.82 -12.61
C PRO A 403 -30.12 12.98 -11.38
N GLN A 404 -30.26 11.94 -10.55
CA GLN A 404 -31.13 11.94 -9.38
C GLN A 404 -30.38 12.31 -8.10
N TYR A 405 -29.11 11.95 -8.01
CA TYR A 405 -28.29 12.09 -6.81
C TYR A 405 -27.04 12.94 -7.12
N PRO A 406 -27.13 14.28 -7.03
CA PRO A 406 -26.01 15.14 -7.39
C PRO A 406 -24.86 15.01 -6.39
N VAL A 407 -23.66 14.73 -6.90
CA VAL A 407 -22.40 14.67 -6.13
C VAL A 407 -21.44 15.71 -6.69
N TYR A 408 -20.80 16.49 -5.82
CA TYR A 408 -20.03 17.67 -6.22
C TYR A 408 -18.51 17.47 -6.17
N GLY A 409 -17.99 16.81 -5.13
CA GLY A 409 -16.55 16.62 -4.94
C GLY A 409 -15.78 17.94 -4.78
N ASP A 410 -16.39 18.93 -4.13
CA ASP A 410 -15.92 20.32 -4.10
C ASP A 410 -15.29 20.77 -2.77
N ASN A 411 -15.07 19.84 -1.83
CA ASN A 411 -14.61 20.11 -0.48
C ASN A 411 -15.48 21.10 0.32
N ASN A 412 -16.78 21.18 0.04
CA ASN A 412 -17.69 22.10 0.72
C ASN A 412 -19.05 21.48 1.04
N ARG A 413 -19.68 20.86 0.04
CA ARG A 413 -21.00 20.23 0.19
C ARG A 413 -20.87 18.80 0.71
N ASP A 414 -21.83 18.40 1.54
CA ASP A 414 -21.94 17.03 2.04
C ASP A 414 -22.50 16.11 0.95
N ASP A 415 -21.62 15.29 0.37
CA ASP A 415 -21.91 14.37 -0.72
C ASP A 415 -22.35 12.98 -0.21
N GLY A 416 -22.16 12.68 1.08
CA GLY A 416 -22.36 11.36 1.69
C GLY A 416 -23.70 10.69 1.36
N PRO A 417 -24.85 11.36 1.60
CA PRO A 417 -26.17 10.81 1.30
C PRO A 417 -26.36 10.40 -0.17
N ASN A 418 -25.87 11.23 -1.08
CA ASN A 418 -26.02 10.98 -2.52
C ASN A 418 -25.06 9.89 -2.99
N ILE A 419 -23.83 9.84 -2.46
CA ILE A 419 -22.91 8.73 -2.71
C ILE A 419 -23.55 7.42 -2.28
N ASN A 420 -24.05 7.32 -1.04
CA ASN A 420 -24.71 6.12 -0.53
C ASN A 420 -25.90 5.69 -1.41
N ALA A 421 -26.73 6.65 -1.86
CA ALA A 421 -27.84 6.37 -2.75
C ALA A 421 -27.38 5.80 -4.12
N ILE A 422 -26.32 6.35 -4.70
CA ILE A 422 -25.72 5.86 -5.96
C ILE A 422 -25.15 4.45 -5.75
N LEU A 423 -24.38 4.22 -4.68
CA LEU A 423 -23.81 2.90 -4.39
C LEU A 423 -24.93 1.85 -4.26
N GLN A 424 -26.01 2.19 -3.56
CA GLN A 424 -27.15 1.29 -3.42
C GLN A 424 -27.89 1.06 -4.73
N LYS A 425 -28.07 2.09 -5.56
CA LYS A 425 -28.75 2.02 -6.87
C LYS A 425 -28.00 1.13 -7.87
N TYR A 426 -26.67 1.20 -7.87
CA TYR A 426 -25.84 0.54 -8.88
C TYR A 426 -25.08 -0.69 -8.39
N LYS A 427 -25.24 -1.10 -7.12
CA LYS A 427 -24.61 -2.30 -6.58
C LYS A 427 -24.86 -3.51 -7.47
N GLY A 428 -23.79 -4.18 -7.88
CA GLY A 428 -23.87 -5.33 -8.76
C GLY A 428 -24.36 -5.02 -10.18
N CYS A 429 -24.56 -3.75 -10.58
CA CYS A 429 -25.07 -3.36 -11.90
C CYS A 429 -24.07 -2.59 -12.76
N LYS A 430 -23.33 -1.67 -12.15
CA LYS A 430 -22.37 -0.80 -12.86
C LYS A 430 -21.03 -0.79 -12.12
N ILE A 431 -19.99 -0.45 -12.86
CA ILE A 431 -18.71 -0.05 -12.30
C ILE A 431 -18.80 1.44 -11.99
N ILE A 432 -18.44 1.84 -10.78
CA ILE A 432 -18.62 3.21 -10.32
C ILE A 432 -17.28 3.94 -10.45
N PHE A 433 -17.24 4.90 -11.36
CA PHE A 433 -16.13 5.81 -11.53
C PHE A 433 -16.28 6.96 -10.53
N VAL A 434 -15.22 7.24 -9.79
CA VAL A 434 -15.09 8.34 -8.85
C VAL A 434 -14.16 9.36 -9.51
N PRO A 435 -14.68 10.41 -10.16
CA PRO A 435 -13.82 11.44 -10.75
C PRO A 435 -12.94 12.10 -9.68
N GLN A 436 -11.87 12.76 -10.10
CA GLN A 436 -11.04 13.52 -9.15
C GLN A 436 -11.90 14.54 -8.37
N GLY A 437 -11.64 14.67 -7.06
CA GLY A 437 -12.41 15.55 -6.20
C GLY A 437 -12.21 15.26 -4.72
N VAL A 438 -12.78 16.14 -3.88
CA VAL A 438 -12.84 15.96 -2.43
C VAL A 438 -14.31 15.89 -2.01
N TYR A 439 -14.76 14.69 -1.70
CA TYR A 439 -16.14 14.35 -1.38
C TYR A 439 -16.31 14.37 0.14
N LEU A 440 -16.83 15.48 0.67
CA LEU A 440 -17.12 15.57 2.10
C LEU A 440 -18.28 14.64 2.45
N THR A 441 -18.19 14.00 3.61
CA THR A 441 -19.30 13.23 4.15
C THR A 441 -19.48 13.46 5.63
N LYS A 442 -20.72 13.63 6.08
CA LYS A 442 -21.10 13.63 7.52
C LYS A 442 -21.64 12.28 7.99
N GLU A 443 -21.69 11.30 7.09
CA GLU A 443 -22.12 9.94 7.39
C GLU A 443 -21.15 8.88 6.85
N THR A 444 -21.29 7.66 7.36
CA THR A 444 -20.55 6.51 6.83
C THR A 444 -20.95 6.25 5.38
N ILE A 445 -19.97 6.19 4.48
CA ILE A 445 -20.16 5.68 3.13
C ILE A 445 -20.15 4.16 3.20
N TYR A 446 -21.31 3.55 3.00
CA TYR A 446 -21.49 2.11 3.00
C TYR A 446 -21.30 1.55 1.59
N VAL A 447 -20.34 0.65 1.42
CA VAL A 447 -20.07 -0.06 0.17
C VAL A 447 -20.78 -1.41 0.21
N PRO A 448 -21.92 -1.58 -0.49
CA PRO A 448 -22.67 -2.83 -0.48
C PRO A 448 -21.99 -3.92 -1.32
N PRO A 449 -22.29 -5.22 -1.08
CA PRO A 449 -21.84 -6.30 -1.94
C PRO A 449 -22.24 -6.10 -3.41
N GLY A 450 -21.30 -6.37 -4.32
CA GLY A 450 -21.42 -6.17 -5.77
C GLY A 450 -20.82 -4.86 -6.28
N THR A 451 -20.20 -4.04 -5.42
CA THR A 451 -19.71 -2.71 -5.77
C THR A 451 -18.28 -2.73 -6.33
N ARG A 452 -18.00 -1.87 -7.30
CA ARG A 452 -16.64 -1.62 -7.82
C ARG A 452 -16.43 -0.12 -7.90
N LEU A 453 -15.47 0.41 -7.15
CA LEU A 453 -15.15 1.84 -7.06
C LEU A 453 -13.76 2.07 -7.66
N ILE A 454 -13.65 3.04 -8.57
CA ILE A 454 -12.40 3.36 -9.24
C ILE A 454 -12.20 4.87 -9.22
N GLY A 455 -11.18 5.33 -8.52
CA GLY A 455 -10.78 6.72 -8.53
C GLY A 455 -9.97 7.15 -9.75
N GLU A 456 -9.61 8.42 -9.70
CA GLU A 456 -8.85 9.12 -10.72
C GLU A 456 -7.88 10.10 -10.04
N THR A 457 -6.59 9.75 -10.00
CA THR A 457 -5.54 10.47 -9.25
C THR A 457 -5.87 10.61 -7.75
N LEU A 458 -6.21 9.48 -7.10
CA LEU A 458 -6.50 9.39 -5.67
C LEU A 458 -7.69 10.25 -5.25
N SER A 459 -8.89 9.88 -5.71
CA SER A 459 -10.12 10.61 -5.38
C SER A 459 -10.50 10.46 -3.90
N ILE A 460 -10.93 11.55 -3.26
CA ILE A 460 -10.83 11.67 -1.79
C ILE A 460 -12.22 11.61 -1.13
N PHE A 461 -12.46 10.62 -0.29
CA PHE A 461 -13.59 10.61 0.66
C PHE A 461 -13.14 11.21 2.00
N ASN A 462 -13.76 12.32 2.40
CA ASN A 462 -13.29 13.15 3.50
C ASN A 462 -14.36 13.28 4.60
N GLY A 463 -14.17 12.61 5.74
CA GLY A 463 -15.14 12.59 6.84
C GLY A 463 -15.09 13.88 7.67
N ILE A 464 -16.26 14.44 7.99
CA ILE A 464 -16.41 15.65 8.83
C ILE A 464 -17.60 15.58 9.80
N GLY A 465 -17.53 16.33 10.90
CA GLY A 465 -18.65 16.50 11.82
C GLY A 465 -18.74 15.44 12.94
N SER A 466 -19.82 15.52 13.72
CA SER A 466 -19.89 14.91 15.06
C SER A 466 -19.99 13.38 15.09
N ARG A 467 -20.31 12.72 13.98
CA ARG A 467 -20.45 11.25 13.91
C ARG A 467 -19.18 10.53 14.35
N TRP A 468 -18.03 11.11 14.08
CA TRP A 468 -16.71 10.55 14.38
C TRP A 468 -16.02 11.27 15.54
N TRP A 469 -16.78 11.95 16.40
CA TRP A 469 -16.22 12.65 17.56
C TRP A 469 -16.00 11.74 18.77
N ASN A 470 -16.78 10.67 18.94
CA ASN A 470 -16.72 9.86 20.15
C ASN A 470 -15.67 8.73 20.01
N PRO A 471 -14.55 8.75 20.75
CA PRO A 471 -13.55 7.67 20.68
C PRO A 471 -14.03 6.39 21.38
N ASP A 472 -15.10 6.44 22.18
CA ASP A 472 -15.70 5.28 22.84
C ASP A 472 -16.73 4.55 21.96
N ASP A 473 -17.14 5.18 20.87
CA ASP A 473 -18.02 4.62 19.84
C ASP A 473 -17.43 4.93 18.46
N PRO A 474 -16.29 4.30 18.10
CA PRO A 474 -15.63 4.60 16.84
C PRO A 474 -16.47 4.13 15.66
N GLN A 475 -16.54 4.96 14.63
CA GLN A 475 -17.37 4.72 13.45
C GLN A 475 -16.52 4.77 12.16
N PRO A 476 -16.83 3.94 11.15
CA PRO A 476 -16.13 4.00 9.88
C PRO A 476 -16.52 5.21 9.03
N ILE A 477 -15.58 5.79 8.30
CA ILE A 477 -15.86 6.72 7.19
C ILE A 477 -16.28 5.91 5.97
N LEU A 478 -15.44 4.95 5.55
CA LEU A 478 -15.77 3.99 4.50
C LEU A 478 -15.98 2.61 5.10
N LYS A 479 -17.19 2.07 4.97
CA LYS A 479 -17.56 0.75 5.50
C LYS A 479 -17.80 -0.24 4.37
N VAL A 480 -16.87 -1.18 4.18
CA VAL A 480 -16.93 -2.22 3.15
C VAL A 480 -17.74 -3.41 3.65
N GLY A 481 -19.04 -3.38 3.36
CA GLY A 481 -20.01 -4.37 3.79
C GLY A 481 -20.33 -4.31 5.28
N ASN A 482 -21.32 -5.10 5.69
CA ASN A 482 -21.64 -5.39 7.07
C ASN A 482 -21.04 -6.74 7.49
N PRO A 483 -20.84 -6.97 8.80
CA PRO A 483 -20.39 -8.27 9.29
C PRO A 483 -21.29 -9.40 8.79
N GLY A 484 -20.66 -10.46 8.28
CA GLY A 484 -21.35 -11.63 7.70
C GLY A 484 -21.77 -11.49 6.23
N GLU A 485 -21.72 -10.30 5.63
CA GLU A 485 -21.97 -10.16 4.19
C GLU A 485 -20.86 -10.82 3.36
N THR A 486 -21.23 -11.32 2.17
CA THR A 486 -20.31 -11.95 1.23
C THR A 486 -20.62 -11.47 -0.19
N GLY A 487 -19.60 -11.16 -0.99
CA GLY A 487 -19.78 -10.72 -2.37
C GLY A 487 -18.52 -10.10 -2.96
N VAL A 488 -18.71 -9.14 -3.88
CA VAL A 488 -17.62 -8.40 -4.53
C VAL A 488 -17.57 -6.97 -4.00
N ALA A 489 -16.38 -6.49 -3.65
CA ALA A 489 -16.11 -5.08 -3.39
C ALA A 489 -14.68 -4.77 -3.86
N GLN A 490 -14.53 -4.12 -4.99
CA GLN A 490 -13.22 -3.78 -5.55
C GLN A 490 -13.02 -2.26 -5.51
N ILE A 491 -11.99 -1.78 -4.83
CA ILE A 491 -11.75 -0.35 -4.62
C ILE A 491 -10.33 -0.02 -5.10
N THR A 492 -10.18 0.94 -5.98
CA THR A 492 -8.86 1.33 -6.52
C THR A 492 -8.70 2.84 -6.59
N ASP A 493 -7.48 3.34 -6.38
CA ASP A 493 -7.12 4.75 -6.61
C ASP A 493 -7.96 5.75 -5.79
N VAL A 494 -8.28 5.42 -4.54
CA VAL A 494 -8.99 6.35 -3.64
C VAL A 494 -8.13 6.74 -2.45
N THR A 495 -8.43 7.92 -1.89
CA THR A 495 -7.98 8.32 -0.56
C THR A 495 -9.16 8.39 0.38
N VAL A 496 -8.99 7.90 1.60
CA VAL A 496 -9.95 8.12 2.70
C VAL A 496 -9.24 8.90 3.79
N GLU A 497 -9.83 10.00 4.24
CA GLU A 497 -9.22 10.87 5.25
C GLU A 497 -10.26 11.55 6.15
N VAL A 498 -9.76 12.22 7.18
CA VAL A 498 -10.54 13.09 8.07
C VAL A 498 -10.32 14.55 7.69
N GLY A 499 -11.40 15.31 7.63
CA GLY A 499 -11.37 16.74 7.31
C GLY A 499 -11.13 17.61 8.53
N ASP A 500 -11.18 17.01 9.73
CA ASP A 500 -11.05 17.64 11.04
C ASP A 500 -10.41 16.66 12.05
N VAL A 501 -10.20 17.09 13.29
CA VAL A 501 -9.76 16.25 14.41
C VAL A 501 -10.93 15.37 14.88
N LEU A 502 -10.98 14.13 14.39
CA LEU A 502 -12.10 13.20 14.58
C LEU A 502 -11.68 11.93 15.33
N GLN A 503 -11.47 12.05 16.63
CA GLN A 503 -10.96 10.98 17.52
C GLN A 503 -11.75 9.66 17.53
N GLY A 504 -12.97 9.61 17.00
CA GLY A 504 -13.79 8.40 16.80
C GLY A 504 -13.80 7.88 15.36
N ALA A 505 -12.99 8.43 14.45
CA ALA A 505 -12.94 7.99 13.06
C ALA A 505 -12.10 6.72 12.88
N THR A 506 -12.72 5.67 12.34
CA THR A 506 -12.00 4.60 11.63
C THR A 506 -12.06 4.94 10.14
N LEU A 507 -10.93 5.17 9.47
CA LEU A 507 -10.98 5.63 8.06
C LEU A 507 -11.63 4.57 7.18
N VAL A 508 -11.11 3.33 7.21
CA VAL A 508 -11.67 2.20 6.44
C VAL A 508 -11.94 1.01 7.35
N GLN A 509 -13.16 0.47 7.29
CA GLN A 509 -13.53 -0.78 7.95
C GLN A 509 -14.01 -1.81 6.92
N VAL A 510 -13.36 -2.97 6.87
CA VAL A 510 -13.73 -4.09 6.00
C VAL A 510 -14.43 -5.16 6.82
N ASN A 511 -15.68 -5.49 6.44
CA ASN A 511 -16.50 -6.47 7.15
C ASN A 511 -16.87 -7.68 6.29
N MET A 512 -17.14 -7.46 5.01
CA MET A 512 -17.57 -8.53 4.12
C MET A 512 -16.42 -9.43 3.68
N ALA A 513 -16.77 -10.65 3.28
CA ALA A 513 -15.84 -11.60 2.66
C ALA A 513 -16.04 -11.72 1.15
N GLY A 514 -14.96 -12.01 0.43
CA GLY A 514 -15.04 -12.51 -0.94
C GLY A 514 -15.66 -13.90 -1.01
N SER A 515 -16.36 -14.20 -2.11
CA SER A 515 -16.74 -15.60 -2.43
C SER A 515 -15.54 -16.38 -2.99
N LYS A 516 -14.60 -15.66 -3.60
CA LYS A 516 -13.31 -16.12 -4.09
C LYS A 516 -12.21 -15.17 -3.59
N PRO A 517 -10.94 -15.64 -3.52
CA PRO A 517 -9.81 -14.75 -3.26
C PRO A 517 -9.84 -13.53 -4.19
N GLY A 518 -9.69 -12.33 -3.60
CA GLY A 518 -9.67 -11.06 -4.34
C GLY A 518 -11.03 -10.50 -4.78
N ASP A 519 -12.16 -11.16 -4.51
CA ASP A 519 -13.49 -10.58 -4.78
C ASP A 519 -13.73 -9.31 -3.94
N VAL A 520 -13.23 -9.30 -2.70
CA VAL A 520 -13.15 -8.11 -1.84
C VAL A 520 -11.70 -7.67 -1.78
N GLY A 521 -11.41 -6.46 -2.26
CA GLY A 521 -10.06 -5.94 -2.23
C GLY A 521 -9.92 -4.44 -2.46
N ILE A 522 -8.76 -3.93 -2.06
CA ILE A 522 -8.39 -2.52 -2.17
C ILE A 522 -6.99 -2.46 -2.78
N TRP A 523 -6.82 -1.68 -3.85
CA TRP A 523 -5.54 -1.51 -4.53
C TRP A 523 -5.12 -0.05 -4.62
N SER A 524 -3.81 0.23 -4.48
CA SER A 524 -3.19 1.54 -4.74
C SER A 524 -4.01 2.70 -4.15
N SER A 525 -4.30 2.60 -2.85
CA SER A 525 -5.19 3.52 -2.13
C SER A 525 -4.51 4.01 -0.86
N VAL A 526 -4.88 5.20 -0.39
CA VAL A 526 -4.22 5.88 0.73
C VAL A 526 -5.22 6.19 1.84
N PHE A 527 -4.89 5.89 3.10
CA PHE A 527 -5.68 6.27 4.27
C PHE A 527 -4.89 7.29 5.07
N ARG A 528 -5.32 8.54 5.05
CA ARG A 528 -4.49 9.66 5.47
C ARG A 528 -5.12 10.48 6.58
N VAL A 529 -4.31 10.95 7.51
CA VAL A 529 -4.74 11.89 8.55
C VAL A 529 -3.78 13.06 8.63
N GLY A 530 -4.25 14.25 8.23
CA GLY A 530 -3.45 15.49 8.22
C GLY A 530 -2.51 15.64 7.02
N GLY A 531 -1.61 16.62 7.11
CA GLY A 531 -0.58 16.88 6.11
C GLY A 531 -1.05 17.51 4.80
N THR A 532 -2.32 17.94 4.69
CA THR A 532 -2.91 18.36 3.41
C THR A 532 -3.73 19.63 3.55
N LYS A 533 -3.98 20.31 2.42
CA LYS A 533 -4.92 21.44 2.36
C LYS A 533 -6.40 21.01 2.43
N HIS A 534 -6.69 19.72 2.33
CA HIS A 534 -8.06 19.18 2.36
C HIS A 534 -8.64 19.11 3.79
N SER A 535 -7.78 19.17 4.81
CA SER A 535 -8.14 18.90 6.21
C SER A 535 -7.66 20.00 7.15
N ILE A 536 -8.53 20.44 8.06
CA ILE A 536 -8.15 21.41 9.10
C ILE A 536 -7.31 20.78 10.22
N THR A 537 -7.11 19.46 10.22
CA THR A 537 -6.09 18.79 11.05
C THR A 537 -4.71 19.41 10.80
N ASN A 538 -4.43 19.81 9.55
CA ASN A 538 -3.16 20.43 9.15
C ASN A 538 -2.88 21.77 9.84
N THR A 539 -3.92 22.47 10.29
CA THR A 539 -3.81 23.74 11.05
C THR A 539 -4.04 23.54 12.54
N ASN A 540 -5.02 22.72 12.91
CA ASN A 540 -5.41 22.51 14.31
C ASN A 540 -4.35 21.72 15.09
N CYS A 541 -3.49 20.97 14.40
CA CYS A 541 -2.44 20.16 15.01
C CYS A 541 -1.05 20.77 15.01
N VAL A 542 -0.97 22.07 14.79
CA VAL A 542 0.28 22.82 14.94
C VAL A 542 0.56 23.10 16.41
N GLY A 543 1.85 23.10 16.80
CA GLY A 543 2.29 23.55 18.13
C GLY A 543 2.60 22.43 19.12
N GLY A 544 2.61 21.19 18.66
CA GLY A 544 3.39 20.12 19.27
C GLY A 544 2.73 19.33 20.41
N ASN A 545 1.50 19.64 20.85
CA ASN A 545 0.78 18.84 21.84
C ASN A 545 -0.14 17.79 21.19
N PRO A 546 0.28 16.51 21.09
CA PRO A 546 -0.54 15.46 20.49
C PRO A 546 -1.84 15.16 21.25
N ALA A 547 -1.97 15.53 22.53
CA ALA A 547 -3.23 15.35 23.28
C ALA A 547 -4.38 16.20 22.73
N ALA A 548 -4.08 17.38 22.15
CA ALA A 548 -5.07 18.24 21.50
C ALA A 548 -5.45 17.75 20.10
N CYS A 549 -4.75 16.72 19.59
CA CYS A 549 -4.82 16.28 18.21
C CYS A 549 -5.06 14.79 18.04
N LYS A 550 -6.03 14.28 18.79
CA LYS A 550 -6.60 12.94 18.59
C LYS A 550 -7.42 12.93 17.29
N ALA A 551 -6.74 12.78 16.16
CA ALA A 551 -7.35 13.08 14.86
C ALA A 551 -8.13 11.91 14.25
N ALA A 552 -7.82 10.67 14.62
CA ALA A 552 -8.56 9.48 14.21
C ALA A 552 -8.38 8.33 15.22
N PHE A 553 -9.38 7.46 15.31
CA PHE A 553 -9.32 6.26 16.14
C PHE A 553 -8.41 5.18 15.53
N ALA A 554 -8.58 4.91 14.23
CA ALA A 554 -7.83 3.90 13.47
C ALA A 554 -7.73 4.25 11.99
N LEU A 555 -6.63 3.89 11.33
CA LEU A 555 -6.51 4.01 9.87
C LEU A 555 -7.29 2.89 9.16
N MET A 556 -7.20 1.66 9.65
CA MET A 556 -7.90 0.52 9.06
C MET A 556 -8.35 -0.50 10.11
N HIS A 557 -9.52 -1.08 9.89
CA HIS A 557 -10.02 -2.23 10.65
C HIS A 557 -10.56 -3.32 9.72
N VAL A 558 -9.88 -4.47 9.67
CA VAL A 558 -10.34 -5.67 8.98
C VAL A 558 -10.94 -6.61 10.02
N THR A 559 -12.26 -6.64 10.10
CA THR A 559 -12.98 -7.36 11.16
C THR A 559 -12.93 -8.87 10.99
N SER A 560 -13.35 -9.60 12.04
CA SER A 560 -13.27 -11.06 12.10
C SER A 560 -13.99 -11.83 10.99
N THR A 561 -15.03 -11.25 10.38
CA THR A 561 -15.80 -11.87 9.30
C THR A 561 -15.29 -11.56 7.90
N ALA A 562 -14.33 -10.64 7.77
CA ALA A 562 -13.83 -10.18 6.49
C ALA A 562 -12.90 -11.21 5.83
N SER A 563 -12.74 -11.12 4.51
CA SER A 563 -11.71 -11.81 3.73
C SER A 563 -11.32 -10.86 2.61
N ALA A 564 -10.13 -10.28 2.71
CA ALA A 564 -9.75 -9.13 1.88
C ALA A 564 -8.39 -9.31 1.21
N TYR A 565 -8.26 -8.81 -0.02
CA TYR A 565 -6.97 -8.62 -0.70
C TYR A 565 -6.62 -7.12 -0.71
N LEU A 566 -5.58 -6.74 0.00
CA LEU A 566 -5.13 -5.35 0.13
C LEU A 566 -3.77 -5.24 -0.57
N GLU A 567 -3.64 -4.43 -1.61
CA GLU A 567 -2.39 -4.28 -2.35
C GLU A 567 -1.97 -2.82 -2.50
N ASN A 568 -0.71 -2.48 -2.18
CA ASN A 568 -0.22 -1.12 -2.27
C ASN A 568 -1.12 -0.12 -1.50
N VAL A 569 -1.53 -0.51 -0.29
CA VAL A 569 -2.34 0.33 0.60
C VAL A 569 -1.40 1.02 1.57
N TRP A 570 -1.50 2.35 1.64
CA TRP A 570 -0.68 3.17 2.53
C TRP A 570 -1.56 3.91 3.56
N GLY A 571 -1.47 3.50 4.81
CA GLY A 571 -2.00 4.22 5.96
C GLY A 571 -0.96 5.19 6.52
N TRP A 572 -1.20 6.48 6.42
CA TRP A 572 -0.24 7.50 6.83
C TRP A 572 -0.86 8.55 7.74
N VAL A 573 -0.35 8.62 8.97
CA VAL A 573 -0.58 9.77 9.84
C VAL A 573 0.50 10.79 9.54
N ALA A 574 0.11 12.00 9.14
CA ALA A 574 1.07 12.96 8.63
C ALA A 574 2.12 13.34 9.68
N ASP A 575 3.37 12.98 9.41
CA ASP A 575 4.53 13.44 10.15
C ASP A 575 5.01 14.82 9.66
N HIS A 576 4.63 15.21 8.45
CA HIS A 576 4.88 16.53 7.86
C HIS A 576 3.72 17.01 6.97
N SER A 577 3.70 18.31 6.66
CA SER A 577 2.80 18.83 5.62
C SER A 577 3.34 18.52 4.23
N LEU A 578 2.47 18.05 3.34
CA LEU A 578 2.76 17.82 1.92
C LEU A 578 2.71 19.10 1.08
N ASP A 579 2.03 20.14 1.57
CA ASP A 579 1.95 21.44 0.91
C ASP A 579 2.76 22.49 1.68
N THR A 580 3.08 23.63 1.05
CA THR A 580 3.78 24.77 1.68
C THR A 580 3.04 25.42 2.86
N PHE A 581 1.85 24.93 3.19
CA PHE A 581 0.98 25.42 4.24
C PHE A 581 0.96 24.40 5.40
N GLY A 582 1.34 24.84 6.60
CA GLY A 582 1.32 24.00 7.80
C GLY A 582 2.60 24.15 8.61
N GLY A 583 2.46 24.31 9.93
CA GLY A 583 3.59 24.26 10.86
C GLY A 583 3.95 22.81 11.24
N ALA A 584 4.83 22.65 12.23
CA ALA A 584 5.12 21.34 12.81
C ALA A 584 3.87 20.72 13.43
N GLN A 585 3.54 19.50 12.98
CA GLN A 585 2.30 18.80 13.33
C GLN A 585 2.59 17.57 14.17
N ASN A 586 1.94 17.47 15.32
CA ASN A 586 1.95 16.28 16.15
C ASN A 586 0.54 15.70 16.21
N ILE A 587 0.27 14.77 15.30
CA ILE A 587 -1.03 14.13 15.16
C ILE A 587 -1.04 12.83 15.97
N ALA A 588 -2.08 12.62 16.76
CA ALA A 588 -2.32 11.38 17.49
C ALA A 588 -3.45 10.58 16.84
N VAL A 589 -3.10 9.56 16.06
CA VAL A 589 -4.03 8.50 15.66
C VAL A 589 -3.74 7.27 16.49
N GLY A 590 -4.79 6.64 17.04
CA GLY A 590 -4.59 5.52 17.97
C GLY A 590 -3.92 4.32 17.31
N ARG A 591 -4.48 3.87 16.18
CA ARG A 591 -4.22 2.54 15.60
C ARG A 591 -3.95 2.64 14.11
N GLY A 592 -2.97 1.88 13.61
CA GLY A 592 -2.76 1.70 12.18
C GLY A 592 -3.78 0.73 11.59
N ALA A 593 -3.33 -0.47 11.23
CA ALA A 593 -4.15 -1.57 10.75
C ALA A 593 -4.46 -2.57 11.89
N LEU A 594 -5.72 -2.62 12.32
CA LEU A 594 -6.25 -3.70 13.16
C LEU A 594 -6.81 -4.81 12.28
N ILE A 595 -6.27 -6.01 12.39
CA ILE A 595 -6.69 -7.18 11.64
C ILE A 595 -7.14 -8.26 12.61
N GLU A 596 -8.42 -8.60 12.53
CA GLU A 596 -9.06 -9.66 13.33
C GLU A 596 -9.63 -10.77 12.44
N SER A 597 -9.49 -10.62 11.12
CA SER A 597 -9.97 -11.58 10.12
C SER A 597 -9.56 -13.00 10.48
N THR A 598 -10.54 -13.90 10.52
CA THR A 598 -10.29 -15.34 10.67
C THR A 598 -10.35 -16.08 9.33
N LYS A 599 -10.76 -15.39 8.25
CA LYS A 599 -10.77 -15.90 6.88
C LYS A 599 -9.48 -15.50 6.15
N PRO A 600 -9.19 -16.14 5.00
CA PRO A 600 -8.03 -15.78 4.19
C PRO A 600 -7.99 -14.28 3.86
N THR A 601 -6.92 -13.62 4.28
CA THR A 601 -6.69 -12.19 4.03
C THR A 601 -5.24 -11.97 3.64
N TRP A 602 -5.02 -11.14 2.62
CA TRP A 602 -3.71 -10.87 2.03
C TRP A 602 -3.41 -9.36 2.13
N LEU A 603 -2.24 -9.03 2.67
CA LEU A 603 -1.70 -7.67 2.72
C LEU A 603 -0.43 -7.66 1.88
N VAL A 604 -0.55 -7.15 0.66
CA VAL A 604 0.46 -7.24 -0.40
C VAL A 604 1.10 -5.86 -0.63
N GLY A 605 2.27 -5.64 -0.06
CA GLY A 605 2.99 -4.37 -0.15
C GLY A 605 2.18 -3.28 0.54
N THR A 606 1.95 -3.42 1.83
CA THR A 606 1.20 -2.43 2.61
C THR A 606 2.12 -1.68 3.57
N SER A 607 1.75 -0.44 3.86
CA SER A 607 2.48 0.40 4.83
C SER A 607 1.49 1.08 5.76
N PHE A 608 1.78 1.07 7.07
CA PHE A 608 1.03 1.81 8.08
C PHE A 608 2.02 2.51 9.01
N GLU A 609 1.84 3.82 9.22
CA GLU A 609 2.88 4.65 9.83
C GLU A 609 2.33 5.65 10.85
N HIS A 610 3.16 5.93 11.86
CA HIS A 610 3.05 7.01 12.82
C HIS A 610 1.79 7.01 13.71
N CYS A 611 1.17 5.85 13.92
CA CYS A 611 0.12 5.67 14.92
C CYS A 611 0.71 5.51 16.34
N VAL A 612 -0.08 5.84 17.36
CA VAL A 612 0.38 5.95 18.76
C VAL A 612 0.58 4.59 19.43
N LEU A 613 -0.33 3.64 19.19
CA LEU A 613 -0.32 2.34 19.87
C LEU A 613 0.43 1.28 19.08
N TYR A 614 0.11 1.16 17.79
CA TYR A 614 0.72 0.19 16.88
C TYR A 614 0.48 0.59 15.43
N GLN A 615 1.33 0.10 14.54
CA GLN A 615 1.15 0.23 13.10
C GLN A 615 0.38 -0.96 12.52
N TYR A 616 0.73 -2.19 12.91
CA TYR A 616 -0.06 -3.40 12.63
C TYR A 616 -0.43 -4.10 13.93
N ASN A 617 -1.68 -4.56 14.03
CA ASN A 617 -2.15 -5.45 15.10
C ASN A 617 -2.90 -6.65 14.51
N LEU A 618 -2.36 -7.85 14.71
CA LEU A 618 -3.06 -9.11 14.45
C LEU A 618 -3.64 -9.60 15.78
N HIS A 619 -4.95 -9.43 15.96
CA HIS A 619 -5.65 -9.76 17.20
C HIS A 619 -6.64 -10.89 16.95
N GLU A 620 -6.36 -12.07 17.52
CA GLU A 620 -7.16 -13.30 17.32
C GLU A 620 -7.36 -13.69 15.83
N ALA A 621 -6.47 -13.20 14.95
CA ALA A 621 -6.58 -13.37 13.51
C ALA A 621 -6.15 -14.76 13.06
N GLN A 622 -6.69 -15.21 11.92
CA GLN A 622 -6.31 -16.48 11.31
C GLN A 622 -6.21 -16.40 9.79
N ASN A 623 -5.30 -17.19 9.22
CA ASN A 623 -5.10 -17.30 7.77
C ASN A 623 -4.72 -15.96 7.15
N ILE A 624 -3.62 -15.37 7.63
CA ILE A 624 -3.13 -14.07 7.16
C ILE A 624 -1.83 -14.26 6.39
N TYR A 625 -1.78 -13.66 5.19
CA TYR A 625 -0.55 -13.50 4.41
C TYR A 625 -0.16 -12.04 4.34
N ILE A 626 1.08 -11.71 4.73
CA ILE A 626 1.63 -10.36 4.62
C ILE A 626 2.90 -10.41 3.79
N SER A 627 3.00 -9.59 2.74
CA SER A 627 4.20 -9.50 1.93
C SER A 627 4.20 -8.24 1.07
N LEU A 628 5.08 -7.26 1.22
CA LEU A 628 5.80 -6.91 2.46
C LEU A 628 4.92 -6.02 3.36
N GLU A 629 5.31 -5.88 4.62
CA GLU A 629 4.83 -4.80 5.49
C GLU A 629 5.96 -3.80 5.77
N GLN A 630 5.58 -2.53 5.89
CA GLN A 630 6.48 -1.45 6.29
C GLN A 630 5.81 -0.55 7.33
N THR A 631 6.60 -0.09 8.31
CA THR A 631 6.10 0.73 9.41
C THR A 631 7.09 1.79 9.88
N GLU A 632 6.56 2.88 10.42
CA GLU A 632 7.30 3.89 11.17
C GLU A 632 6.63 4.21 12.50
N SER A 633 7.43 4.42 13.55
CA SER A 633 6.93 4.98 14.81
C SER A 633 6.57 6.46 14.66
N ALA A 634 5.61 6.94 15.45
CA ALA A 634 5.30 8.37 15.49
C ALA A 634 6.52 9.17 15.97
N TYR A 635 6.96 10.17 15.21
CA TYR A 635 8.24 10.83 15.46
C TYR A 635 8.29 11.65 16.74
N TRP A 636 7.13 12.16 17.16
CA TRP A 636 6.99 12.87 18.41
C TRP A 636 7.07 11.96 19.64
N GLN A 637 6.98 10.64 19.50
CA GLN A 637 7.23 9.71 20.61
C GLN A 637 8.74 9.59 20.88
N GLY A 638 9.10 9.22 22.11
CA GLY A 638 10.48 8.96 22.49
C GLY A 638 11.02 9.82 23.61
N GLN A 639 12.32 9.69 23.87
CA GLN A 639 12.96 10.42 24.95
C GLN A 639 12.73 11.93 24.82
N GLY A 640 12.26 12.56 25.91
CA GLY A 640 12.02 14.01 25.96
C GLY A 640 10.66 14.47 25.44
N THR A 641 9.79 13.55 25.02
CA THR A 641 8.40 13.84 24.62
C THR A 641 7.49 14.16 25.82
N PRO A 642 6.42 14.97 25.66
CA PRO A 642 5.45 15.18 26.73
C PRO A 642 4.52 13.99 27.02
N LEU A 643 4.36 13.03 26.10
CA LEU A 643 3.43 11.89 26.25
C LEU A 643 4.05 10.55 25.84
N ARG A 644 3.80 9.53 26.66
CA ARG A 644 4.15 8.13 26.42
C ARG A 644 2.96 7.37 25.86
N ALA A 645 3.19 6.43 24.93
CA ALA A 645 2.14 5.46 24.60
C ALA A 645 1.69 4.73 25.90
N PRO A 646 0.39 4.47 26.13
CA PRO A 646 -0.72 4.63 25.19
C PRO A 646 -1.33 6.05 25.13
N SER A 647 -0.87 7.01 25.94
CA SER A 647 -1.42 8.38 25.92
C SER A 647 -1.21 9.07 24.57
N PRO A 648 -2.18 9.89 24.10
CA PRO A 648 -3.41 10.36 24.77
C PRO A 648 -4.62 9.42 24.62
N TRP A 649 -4.40 8.17 24.27
CA TRP A 649 -5.45 7.17 24.15
C TRP A 649 -5.63 6.39 25.46
N THR A 650 -6.87 5.99 25.69
CA THR A 650 -7.19 4.97 26.68
C THR A 650 -7.12 3.62 26.01
N VAL A 651 -6.44 2.66 26.66
CA VAL A 651 -6.38 1.27 26.21
C VAL A 651 -7.79 0.70 26.14
N LYS A 652 -8.13 0.10 25.01
CA LYS A 652 -9.39 -0.61 24.78
C LYS A 652 -9.09 -2.06 24.44
N PRO A 653 -9.20 -2.98 25.40
CA PRO A 653 -8.98 -4.41 25.17
C PRO A 653 -9.87 -5.00 24.06
N ALA A 654 -11.07 -4.44 23.86
CA ALA A 654 -11.99 -4.85 22.78
C ALA A 654 -11.46 -4.59 21.35
N TYR A 655 -10.34 -3.85 21.20
CA TYR A 655 -9.66 -3.60 19.92
C TYR A 655 -8.23 -4.15 19.93
N GLY A 656 -7.94 -5.09 20.84
CA GLY A 656 -6.62 -5.71 20.99
C GLY A 656 -5.51 -4.73 21.37
N ASP A 657 -5.82 -3.62 22.03
CA ASP A 657 -4.82 -2.59 22.32
C ASP A 657 -3.69 -3.09 23.23
N PRO A 658 -2.43 -2.71 22.94
CA PRO A 658 -1.32 -2.92 23.86
C PRO A 658 -1.50 -2.03 25.10
N ASP A 659 -1.40 -2.64 26.28
CA ASP A 659 -1.44 -1.95 27.56
C ASP A 659 -0.06 -1.43 28.04
N PHE A 660 0.99 -1.79 27.31
CA PHE A 660 2.40 -1.49 27.61
C PHE A 660 2.88 -2.01 28.98
N SER A 661 2.20 -3.01 29.54
CA SER A 661 2.58 -3.62 30.82
C SER A 661 3.92 -4.38 30.73
N ASN A 662 4.36 -4.74 29.52
CA ASN A 662 5.71 -5.26 29.24
C ASN A 662 6.81 -4.30 29.71
N CYS A 663 6.60 -2.98 29.67
CA CYS A 663 7.62 -2.03 30.09
C CYS A 663 7.94 -2.15 31.57
N ALA A 664 6.92 -2.29 32.43
CA ALA A 664 7.16 -2.56 33.84
C ALA A 664 7.81 -3.94 34.04
N ALA A 665 7.34 -4.97 33.32
CA ALA A 665 7.88 -6.33 33.41
C ALA A 665 9.36 -6.43 32.99
N GLN A 666 9.80 -5.60 32.04
CA GLN A 666 11.20 -5.50 31.59
C GLN A 666 12.05 -4.55 32.47
N GLY A 667 11.51 -4.03 33.57
CA GLY A 667 12.20 -3.04 34.41
C GLY A 667 12.35 -1.65 33.76
N GLN A 668 11.59 -1.40 32.69
CA GLN A 668 11.58 -0.18 31.86
C GLN A 668 10.34 0.69 32.12
N GLY A 669 9.70 0.57 33.29
CA GLY A 669 8.45 1.28 33.63
C GLY A 669 8.53 2.81 33.64
N ASN A 670 9.75 3.38 33.56
CA ASN A 670 9.99 4.82 33.46
C ASN A 670 10.69 5.23 32.15
N SER A 671 10.81 4.32 31.19
CA SER A 671 11.59 4.52 29.96
C SER A 671 10.72 4.94 28.78
N ASP A 672 10.95 6.15 28.26
CA ASP A 672 10.28 6.66 27.05
C ASP A 672 10.54 5.77 25.83
N HIS A 673 11.68 5.05 25.80
CA HIS A 673 12.01 4.13 24.72
C HIS A 673 11.15 2.87 24.70
N CYS A 674 10.62 2.46 25.86
CA CYS A 674 9.74 1.30 25.92
C CYS A 674 8.29 1.66 25.61
N PHE A 675 7.81 2.82 26.08
CA PHE A 675 6.46 3.30 25.82
C PHE A 675 6.33 3.99 24.45
N ARG A 676 6.55 3.22 23.39
CA ARG A 676 6.44 3.65 22.00
C ARG A 676 5.57 2.70 21.19
N SER A 677 4.99 3.21 20.11
CA SER A 677 4.13 2.44 19.21
C SER A 677 4.81 1.18 18.68
N TRP A 678 4.14 0.04 18.75
CA TRP A 678 4.63 -1.19 18.15
C TRP A 678 4.64 -1.09 16.61
N GLY A 679 5.69 -1.59 15.96
CA GLY A 679 5.65 -1.80 14.51
C GLY A 679 4.62 -2.87 14.17
N HIS A 680 4.73 -4.02 14.83
CA HIS A 680 3.81 -5.13 14.65
C HIS A 680 3.48 -5.77 16.02
N TYR A 681 2.20 -5.91 16.32
CA TYR A 681 1.70 -6.47 17.57
C TYR A 681 0.80 -7.66 17.25
N MET A 682 1.11 -8.85 17.77
CA MET A 682 0.33 -10.05 17.47
C MET A 682 -0.07 -10.77 18.76
N THR A 683 -1.37 -11.02 18.91
CA THR A 683 -1.94 -11.71 20.07
C THR A 683 -2.96 -12.75 19.63
N GLY A 684 -2.87 -13.97 20.16
CA GLY A 684 -3.85 -15.04 19.95
C GLY A 684 -4.06 -15.46 18.49
N SER A 685 -3.15 -15.09 17.59
CA SER A 685 -3.31 -15.30 16.15
C SER A 685 -2.68 -16.62 15.70
N SER A 686 -3.19 -17.19 14.61
CA SER A 686 -2.67 -18.46 14.08
C SER A 686 -2.69 -18.57 12.56
N LYS A 687 -1.87 -19.46 11.99
CA LYS A 687 -1.77 -19.65 10.53
C LYS A 687 -1.38 -18.35 9.83
N ILE A 688 -0.27 -17.78 10.29
CA ILE A 688 0.23 -16.48 9.86
C ILE A 688 1.51 -16.71 9.06
N VAL A 689 1.57 -16.15 7.85
CA VAL A 689 2.77 -16.13 7.02
C VAL A 689 3.12 -14.70 6.66
N ILE A 690 4.32 -14.27 7.03
CA ILE A 690 4.84 -12.93 6.76
C ILE A 690 6.14 -13.07 5.97
N HIS A 691 6.27 -12.36 4.85
CA HIS A 691 7.49 -12.25 4.07
C HIS A 691 7.89 -10.78 3.92
N GLY A 692 8.99 -10.41 4.56
CA GLY A 692 9.54 -9.06 4.54
C GLY A 692 8.79 -8.09 5.46
N SER A 693 9.45 -7.69 6.54
CA SER A 693 8.98 -6.62 7.43
C SER A 693 10.06 -5.57 7.58
N ALA A 694 9.73 -4.33 7.22
CA ALA A 694 10.60 -3.17 7.33
C ALA A 694 10.08 -2.26 8.44
N LEU A 695 10.54 -2.46 9.68
CA LEU A 695 9.98 -1.82 10.86
C LEU A 695 10.93 -0.75 11.44
N TRP A 696 10.61 0.53 11.31
CA TRP A 696 11.58 1.60 11.59
C TRP A 696 11.21 2.50 12.75
N ALA A 697 12.25 2.95 13.46
CA ALA A 697 12.21 4.06 14.38
C ALA A 697 13.32 5.06 13.99
N PHE A 698 12.92 6.27 13.57
CA PHE A 698 13.86 7.29 13.09
C PHE A 698 14.12 8.42 14.07
N PHE A 699 13.20 8.70 15.00
CA PHE A 699 13.25 9.92 15.80
C PHE A 699 13.01 9.67 17.29
N ASN A 700 13.73 10.39 18.15
CA ASN A 700 13.43 10.59 19.57
C ASN A 700 12.76 11.95 19.78
N GLY A 701 11.43 11.99 19.87
CA GLY A 701 10.71 13.18 20.36
C GLY A 701 10.72 14.40 19.42
N MET A 702 10.70 14.22 18.09
CA MET A 702 10.63 15.36 17.17
C MET A 702 9.25 16.03 17.23
N ASN A 703 9.23 17.32 17.56
CA ASN A 703 8.01 18.14 17.61
C ASN A 703 8.15 19.49 16.88
N ASP A 704 9.27 19.69 16.17
CA ASP A 704 9.70 20.97 15.60
C ASP A 704 9.96 20.90 14.08
N ASN A 705 9.64 19.78 13.43
CA ASN A 705 9.93 19.48 12.01
C ASN A 705 11.42 19.55 11.63
N GLN A 706 12.35 19.41 12.58
CA GLN A 706 13.79 19.36 12.26
C GLN A 706 14.23 17.97 11.81
N TRP A 707 13.90 17.62 10.56
CA TRP A 707 14.21 16.33 9.91
C TRP A 707 15.69 15.93 9.92
N HIS A 708 16.60 16.90 10.06
CA HIS A 708 18.04 16.66 10.02
C HIS A 708 18.65 16.27 11.38
N ASN A 709 17.85 16.26 12.46
CA ASN A 709 18.31 15.86 13.78
C ASN A 709 17.44 14.71 14.31
N PRO A 710 17.75 13.45 13.93
CA PRO A 710 16.98 12.29 14.37
C PRO A 710 17.03 12.03 15.89
N GLN A 711 18.04 12.56 16.58
CA GLN A 711 18.25 12.39 18.02
C GLN A 711 18.40 10.93 18.49
N CYS A 712 18.35 9.92 17.59
CA CYS A 712 18.68 8.53 17.93
C CYS A 712 20.16 8.36 18.24
N GLU A 713 21.04 9.14 17.60
CA GLU A 713 22.49 9.07 17.82
C GLU A 713 22.87 9.53 19.23
N ASN A 714 22.10 10.48 19.80
CA ASN A 714 22.27 10.94 21.17
C ASN A 714 21.95 9.86 22.23
N THR A 715 21.29 8.78 21.81
CA THR A 715 20.92 7.62 22.65
C THR A 715 21.66 6.36 22.22
N GLY A 716 22.85 6.51 21.64
CA GLY A 716 23.69 5.38 21.21
C GLY A 716 23.17 4.68 19.94
N GLY A 717 22.35 5.38 19.13
CA GLY A 717 21.73 4.83 17.93
C GLY A 717 20.44 4.05 18.19
N VAL A 718 19.89 4.08 19.41
CA VAL A 718 18.68 3.34 19.81
C VAL A 718 17.55 4.31 20.12
N CYS A 719 16.49 4.28 19.33
CA CYS A 719 15.29 5.09 19.51
C CYS A 719 14.17 4.37 20.26
N MET A 720 14.13 3.04 20.24
CA MET A 720 13.05 2.24 20.83
C MET A 720 13.57 0.94 21.48
N THR A 721 12.89 0.49 22.53
CA THR A 721 13.23 -0.78 23.20
C THR A 721 12.74 -2.00 22.42
N ASN A 722 11.47 -2.07 22.04
CA ASN A 722 10.86 -3.25 21.43
C ASN A 722 10.14 -2.90 20.12
N GLN A 723 10.43 -3.58 19.00
CA GLN A 723 9.80 -3.27 17.70
C GLN A 723 8.53 -4.07 17.46
N ALA A 724 8.58 -5.38 17.70
CA ALA A 724 7.48 -6.31 17.48
C ALA A 724 7.16 -7.13 18.73
N PHE A 725 5.91 -7.59 18.81
CA PHE A 725 5.40 -8.37 19.92
C PHE A 725 4.62 -9.59 19.42
N ALA A 726 4.79 -10.72 20.11
CA ALA A 726 3.97 -11.91 19.91
C ALA A 726 3.52 -12.50 21.25
N ASP A 727 2.25 -12.87 21.37
CA ASP A 727 1.74 -13.68 22.46
C ASP A 727 0.72 -14.68 21.93
N SER A 728 0.82 -15.93 22.39
CA SER A 728 -0.08 -17.02 22.03
C SER A 728 -0.18 -17.25 20.51
N ALA A 729 0.90 -16.94 19.77
CA ALA A 729 0.99 -17.14 18.33
C ALA A 729 1.18 -18.63 18.00
N LYS A 730 0.47 -19.14 16.98
CA LYS A 730 0.53 -20.57 16.59
C LYS A 730 0.64 -20.74 15.10
N SER A 731 1.43 -21.71 14.62
CA SER A 731 1.67 -21.91 13.17
C SER A 731 2.00 -20.56 12.50
N THR A 732 3.06 -19.93 13.00
CA THR A 732 3.48 -18.59 12.56
C THR A 732 4.87 -18.67 11.95
N TYR A 733 4.96 -18.23 10.71
CA TYR A 733 6.17 -18.22 9.90
C TYR A 733 6.44 -16.79 9.45
N TRP A 734 7.45 -16.17 10.07
CA TRP A 734 7.78 -14.78 9.81
C TRP A 734 9.19 -14.69 9.23
N PHE A 735 9.27 -14.35 7.95
CA PHE A 735 10.50 -14.28 7.19
C PHE A 735 10.91 -12.83 6.96
N GLY A 736 12.20 -12.54 7.17
CA GLY A 736 12.79 -11.23 6.90
C GLY A 736 12.28 -10.11 7.80
N LEU A 737 12.34 -10.30 9.12
CA LEU A 737 12.06 -9.26 10.11
C LEU A 737 13.28 -8.34 10.25
N SER A 738 13.16 -7.11 9.75
CA SER A 738 14.21 -6.10 9.80
C SER A 738 13.77 -4.88 10.60
N THR A 739 14.64 -4.39 11.47
CA THR A 739 14.36 -3.22 12.32
C THR A 739 15.46 -2.19 12.27
N LYS A 740 15.12 -0.93 12.55
CA LYS A 740 16.08 0.18 12.65
C LYS A 740 15.97 0.89 14.00
N SER A 741 17.12 1.15 14.62
CA SER A 741 17.25 1.89 15.89
C SER A 741 16.48 1.27 17.06
N THR A 742 16.46 -0.06 17.15
CA THR A 742 15.73 -0.79 18.20
C THR A 742 16.64 -1.78 18.92
N THR A 743 16.44 -1.96 20.22
CA THR A 743 17.15 -2.97 21.02
C THR A 743 16.66 -4.40 20.76
N ILE A 744 15.35 -4.63 20.85
CA ILE A 744 14.69 -5.93 20.72
C ILE A 744 13.82 -5.90 19.45
N LEU A 745 14.13 -6.77 18.48
CA LEU A 745 13.32 -6.88 17.25
C LEU A 745 11.96 -7.49 17.58
N LEU A 746 11.95 -8.54 18.40
CA LEU A 746 10.75 -9.28 18.76
C LEU A 746 10.77 -9.64 20.25
N TYR A 747 9.70 -9.25 20.95
CA TYR A 747 9.40 -9.66 22.31
C TYR A 747 8.25 -10.68 22.27
N ASP A 748 8.59 -11.95 22.47
CA ASP A 748 7.66 -13.08 22.33
C ASP A 748 7.35 -13.69 23.70
N LYS A 749 6.06 -13.79 24.06
CA LYS A 749 5.56 -14.40 25.30
C LYS A 749 4.83 -15.72 25.07
N THR A 750 4.82 -16.23 23.84
CA THR A 750 4.10 -17.44 23.46
C THR A 750 4.54 -18.64 24.30
N GLY A 751 3.57 -19.34 24.89
CA GLY A 751 3.81 -20.51 25.74
C GLY A 751 4.23 -20.17 27.19
N GLY A 752 4.13 -18.90 27.60
CA GLY A 752 4.39 -18.47 28.98
C GLY A 752 5.86 -18.21 29.31
N ALA A 753 6.79 -18.59 28.42
CA ALA A 753 8.19 -18.18 28.49
C ALA A 753 8.40 -16.88 27.71
N VAL A 754 9.12 -15.93 28.29
CA VAL A 754 9.53 -14.71 27.60
C VAL A 754 10.78 -14.98 26.78
N TRP A 755 10.74 -14.61 25.51
CA TRP A 755 11.87 -14.69 24.60
C TRP A 755 12.08 -13.34 23.91
N GLU A 756 13.28 -12.79 24.10
CA GLU A 756 13.68 -11.51 23.55
C GLU A 756 14.71 -11.72 22.44
N VAL A 757 14.35 -11.31 21.23
CA VAL A 757 15.22 -11.40 20.06
C VAL A 757 15.93 -10.06 19.90
N TYR A 758 17.21 -10.00 20.25
CA TYR A 758 17.98 -8.75 20.28
C TYR A 758 18.62 -8.40 18.93
N ALA A 759 18.70 -7.10 18.62
CA ALA A 759 19.29 -6.59 17.38
C ALA A 759 20.80 -6.85 17.32
N ARG A 760 21.48 -6.71 18.45
CA ARG A 760 22.92 -6.98 18.57
C ARG A 760 23.30 -8.44 18.28
N ASP A 761 22.37 -9.37 18.49
CA ASP A 761 22.60 -10.81 18.28
C ASP A 761 22.24 -11.22 16.84
N ASN A 762 21.60 -10.33 16.09
CA ASN A 762 21.13 -10.54 14.73
C ASN A 762 21.50 -9.34 13.84
N PRO A 763 22.79 -8.94 13.75
CA PRO A 763 23.20 -7.73 13.03
C PRO A 763 22.91 -7.85 11.54
N GLY A 764 22.31 -6.81 10.96
CA GLY A 764 22.02 -6.68 9.53
C GLY A 764 22.65 -5.41 8.91
N SER A 765 22.19 -5.03 7.73
CA SER A 765 22.79 -3.94 6.94
C SER A 765 22.52 -2.53 7.48
N TRP A 766 21.39 -2.31 8.17
CA TRP A 766 20.94 -0.99 8.64
C TRP A 766 20.27 -1.04 10.03
N GLY A 767 20.53 -2.11 10.77
CA GLY A 767 19.90 -2.45 12.04
C GLY A 767 19.90 -3.95 12.28
N GLY A 768 18.88 -4.49 12.96
CA GLY A 768 18.74 -5.93 13.19
C GLY A 768 18.00 -6.62 12.04
N VAL A 769 18.41 -7.85 11.69
CA VAL A 769 17.73 -8.68 10.67
C VAL A 769 17.64 -10.13 11.14
N VAL A 770 16.43 -10.64 11.24
CA VAL A 770 16.13 -12.07 11.43
C VAL A 770 15.55 -12.61 10.13
N ALA A 771 16.22 -13.61 9.55
CA ALA A 771 15.80 -14.21 8.29
C ALA A 771 14.54 -15.05 8.47
N ALA A 772 14.40 -15.77 9.58
CA ALA A 772 13.17 -16.49 9.90
C ALA A 772 12.90 -16.53 11.40
N TYR A 773 11.68 -16.22 11.81
CA TYR A 773 11.12 -16.59 13.10
C TYR A 773 10.07 -17.67 12.86
N LEU A 774 10.24 -18.81 13.52
CA LEU A 774 9.47 -20.02 13.31
C LEU A 774 8.85 -20.42 14.66
N ARG A 775 7.52 -20.31 14.77
CA ARG A 775 6.76 -20.82 15.91
C ARG A 775 5.83 -21.95 15.52
N ASP A 776 5.84 -22.98 16.37
CA ASP A 776 5.12 -24.23 16.21
C ASP A 776 5.34 -24.88 14.83
N SER A 777 6.58 -24.81 14.32
CA SER A 777 7.00 -25.59 13.16
C SER A 777 6.99 -27.07 13.54
N GLY A 778 5.86 -27.73 13.31
CA GLY A 778 5.57 -29.16 13.51
C GLY A 778 6.62 -29.98 14.27
N ALA A 779 6.32 -30.32 15.52
CA ALA A 779 6.58 -31.67 16.02
C ALA A 779 5.34 -32.52 15.73
#